data_AF-A0A812MQ98-F1
#
_entry.id   AF-A0A812MQ98-F1
#
_cell.length_a   1.000
_cell.length_b   1.000
_cell.length_c   1.000
_cell.angle_alpha   90.00
_cell.angle_beta   90.00
_cell.angle_gamma   90.00
#
_symmetry.space_group_name_H-M   'P 1'
#
loop_
_entity.id
_entity.type
_entity.pdbx_description
1 polymer ?
#
loop_
_entity_poly.entity_id
_entity_poly.type
_entity_poly.pdbx_seq_one_letter_code
_entity_poly.pdbx_strand_id
1 'polypeptide(L)'
;MSLLDTPAVKDLAAYCRDVAQRAKRASAALATVLGEVKIAWLLRSAELLRASSERLAEANQHDLDAAPGYGLTDAAIDRLRLTPERIESIAAALEEVAALRDPIGAVIDSTVRPNGLRIDKVRAPLGVVFFIYESRPNVTADAAAICVKAGNAVILRGGKEAIHSSQAIVDLLAQAAQETGLPEDAVQLVSTTDREAVGHFLSMNDFIDVAIPRGGEGLIRRVAAEATMPVIKHFDGNCHVYLDASADAEFAERITLNSKTHRYGVCNAAESLLVHADAADRLLPRVAKALTDAGVELVPTAKPASEQDFGAEYLGPIISAAVVDSLEAAIDHINRYGSHHTDAIVTTDLASAQRFTAAVDSAAVVVNASTRFNDGGEFGLGAEIGISTDKFHARGPCGVDELTTYKYVRPVSDEVLSQDEIESLLGKAAPAAPKKAESKAASKAAVTQPAPSSQPVSFGGQGIVPTIAPLPAPTEKVTTYDFKRPERVGKEQMRALQTMHEGFSRNYGAALSALLRTIVEVKLTSVDQLTYSEFVFSLENPTCFNLINAPPLEGQLILDINPSLLFPIIDRLLGGTADASNPARRPLTEIELRLASRVTSLFLNEIKIAWMNVIELSPEIDHVESNPQLVQIVPPNEVIVLISFELTIGDVRGMMNLCIPFNSIERIGGKLSANSWVTYSKKPSTPESVQQISDRLGHSIVELSVDLATSQISTADLVGLRVGDIITTEKDIHAPLVVSVEGRKKFHASPGAFKGRKAVQITEPIVERHVAVGKQAG
;
A
#
# COMPACT_ATOMS: atom_id res chain seq x y z
N MET A 1 -37.55 36.01 -5.19
CA MET A 1 -36.99 36.41 -6.50
C MET A 1 -36.66 35.11 -7.21
N SER A 2 -37.39 34.80 -8.29
CA SER A 2 -37.43 33.48 -8.94
C SER A 2 -36.06 33.12 -9.54
N LEU A 3 -35.45 32.01 -9.09
CA LEU A 3 -34.23 31.43 -9.65
C LEU A 3 -34.50 30.54 -10.90
N LEU A 4 -35.70 30.63 -11.50
CA LEU A 4 -35.98 29.99 -12.79
C LEU A 4 -35.42 30.78 -13.99
N ASP A 5 -34.83 31.95 -13.78
CA ASP A 5 -34.05 32.67 -14.79
C ASP A 5 -32.54 32.45 -14.56
N THR A 6 -32.07 31.23 -14.82
CA THR A 6 -30.64 31.04 -15.12
C THR A 6 -30.34 31.90 -16.36
N PRO A 7 -29.37 32.82 -16.34
CA PRO A 7 -29.09 33.64 -17.51
C PRO A 7 -28.81 32.70 -18.68
N ALA A 8 -29.63 32.76 -19.73
CA ALA A 8 -29.41 32.00 -20.94
C ALA A 8 -27.96 32.24 -21.38
N VAL A 9 -27.13 31.20 -21.29
CA VAL A 9 -25.74 31.27 -21.68
C VAL A 9 -25.74 31.60 -23.17
N LYS A 10 -25.42 32.85 -23.52
CA LYS A 10 -25.56 33.38 -24.89
C LYS A 10 -24.78 32.58 -25.94
N ASP A 11 -23.73 31.88 -25.51
CA ASP A 11 -22.96 30.93 -26.30
C ASP A 11 -22.56 29.73 -25.41
N LEU A 12 -23.33 28.65 -25.53
CA LEU A 12 -23.16 27.42 -24.74
C LEU A 12 -21.77 26.79 -24.97
N ALA A 13 -21.28 26.82 -26.21
CA ALA A 13 -19.99 26.23 -26.56
C ALA A 13 -18.83 27.04 -25.96
N ALA A 14 -18.90 28.37 -25.99
CA ALA A 14 -17.92 29.24 -25.35
C ALA A 14 -17.87 29.05 -23.83
N TYR A 15 -19.04 28.91 -23.19
CA TYR A 15 -19.13 28.63 -21.76
C TYR A 15 -18.50 27.28 -21.39
N CYS A 16 -18.87 26.20 -22.10
CA CYS A 16 -18.31 24.87 -21.82
C CYS A 16 -16.78 24.88 -21.98
N ARG A 17 -16.27 25.60 -22.98
CA ARG A 17 -14.83 25.76 -23.20
C ARG A 17 -14.14 26.51 -22.06
N ASP A 18 -14.73 27.60 -21.55
CA ASP A 18 -14.18 28.33 -20.41
C ASP A 18 -14.07 27.46 -19.16
N VAL A 19 -15.15 26.74 -18.82
CA VAL A 19 -15.18 25.79 -17.69
C VAL A 19 -14.08 24.74 -17.83
N ALA A 20 -13.96 24.13 -19.02
CA ALA A 20 -12.95 23.11 -19.28
C ALA A 20 -11.52 23.67 -19.17
N GLN A 21 -11.28 24.90 -19.66
CA GLN A 21 -9.98 25.57 -19.54
C GLN A 21 -9.61 25.91 -18.10
N ARG A 22 -10.58 26.38 -17.29
CA ARG A 22 -10.40 26.62 -15.86
C ARG A 22 -10.05 25.33 -15.13
N ALA A 23 -10.75 24.24 -15.43
CA ALA A 23 -10.48 22.93 -14.85
C ALA A 23 -9.06 22.42 -15.20
N LYS A 24 -8.62 22.61 -16.45
CA LYS A 24 -7.27 22.20 -16.88
C LYS A 24 -6.18 22.98 -16.16
N ARG A 25 -6.37 24.28 -15.94
CA ARG A 25 -5.44 25.10 -15.13
C ARG A 25 -5.43 24.66 -13.67
N ALA A 26 -6.60 24.40 -13.09
CA ALA A 26 -6.73 23.92 -11.72
C ALA A 26 -6.06 22.55 -11.52
N SER A 27 -6.24 21.62 -12.47
CA SER A 27 -5.61 20.30 -12.48
C SER A 27 -4.07 20.39 -12.44
N ALA A 28 -3.49 21.28 -13.24
CA ALA A 28 -2.04 21.50 -13.25
C ALA A 28 -1.52 22.03 -11.91
N ALA A 29 -2.26 22.94 -11.26
CA ALA A 29 -1.93 23.42 -9.92
C ALA A 29 -2.08 22.31 -8.87
N LEU A 30 -3.21 21.57 -8.91
CA LEU A 30 -3.56 20.51 -7.97
C LEU A 30 -2.55 19.36 -7.97
N ALA A 31 -1.95 19.05 -9.13
CA ALA A 31 -0.90 18.04 -9.25
C ALA A 31 0.36 18.32 -8.41
N THR A 32 0.54 19.57 -7.94
CA THR A 32 1.67 19.99 -7.08
C THR A 32 1.27 20.29 -5.64
N VAL A 33 -0.02 20.22 -5.32
CA VAL A 33 -0.55 20.46 -3.98
C VAL A 33 -0.17 19.31 -3.05
N LEU A 34 0.31 19.64 -1.85
CA LEU A 34 0.67 18.66 -0.83
C LEU A 34 -0.58 17.92 -0.32
N GLY A 35 -0.40 16.64 0.04
CA GLY A 35 -1.48 15.81 0.58
C GLY A 35 -2.19 16.41 1.79
N GLU A 36 -1.45 17.13 2.64
CA GLU A 36 -2.00 17.81 3.83
C GLU A 36 -3.04 18.86 3.48
N VAL A 37 -2.86 19.61 2.39
CA VAL A 37 -3.82 20.63 1.93
C VAL A 37 -5.10 19.95 1.42
N LYS A 38 -4.97 18.85 0.68
CA LYS A 38 -6.12 18.06 0.22
C LYS A 38 -6.91 17.46 1.40
N ILE A 39 -6.21 16.98 2.42
CA ILE A 39 -6.82 16.45 3.65
C ILE A 39 -7.53 17.57 4.42
N ALA A 40 -6.87 18.72 4.59
CA ALA A 40 -7.47 19.88 5.25
C ALA A 40 -8.74 20.33 4.52
N TRP A 41 -8.73 20.36 3.18
CA TRP A 41 -9.91 20.69 2.38
C TRP A 41 -11.07 19.71 2.60
N LEU A 42 -10.80 18.40 2.66
CA LEU A 42 -11.83 17.37 2.89
C LEU A 42 -12.46 17.52 4.29
N LEU A 43 -11.62 17.62 5.33
CA LEU A 43 -12.09 17.78 6.70
C LEU A 43 -12.88 19.09 6.86
N ARG A 44 -12.39 20.18 6.28
CA ARG A 44 -13.07 21.46 6.33
C ARG A 44 -14.40 21.45 5.58
N SER A 45 -14.46 20.76 4.45
CA SER A 45 -15.69 20.56 3.70
C SER A 45 -16.73 19.78 4.52
N ALA A 46 -16.31 18.71 5.22
CA ALA A 46 -17.19 17.96 6.12
C ALA A 46 -17.76 18.83 7.26
N GLU A 47 -16.92 19.65 7.90
CA GLU A 47 -17.36 20.62 8.92
C GLU A 47 -18.39 21.62 8.37
N LEU A 48 -18.14 22.20 7.20
CA LEU A 48 -19.02 23.19 6.58
C LEU A 48 -20.37 22.59 6.18
N LEU A 49 -20.38 21.35 5.68
CA LEU A 49 -21.62 20.62 5.36
C LEU A 49 -22.47 20.40 6.61
N ARG A 50 -21.87 19.96 7.72
CA ARG A 50 -22.57 19.79 9.00
C ARG A 50 -23.11 21.11 9.54
N ALA A 51 -22.26 22.15 9.57
CA ALA A 51 -22.65 23.47 10.07
C ALA A 51 -23.74 24.13 9.20
N SER A 52 -23.84 23.74 7.93
CA SER A 52 -24.81 24.29 6.97
C SER A 52 -25.97 23.34 6.69
N SER A 53 -26.26 22.38 7.58
CA SER A 53 -27.30 21.38 7.36
C SER A 53 -28.68 21.99 7.10
N GLU A 54 -29.04 23.08 7.78
CA GLU A 54 -30.32 23.78 7.56
C GLU A 54 -30.37 24.41 6.16
N ARG A 55 -29.31 25.12 5.75
CA ARG A 55 -29.19 25.73 4.42
C ARG A 55 -29.25 24.67 3.30
N LEU A 56 -28.63 23.51 3.49
CA LEU A 56 -28.68 22.40 2.54
C LEU A 56 -30.09 21.79 2.45
N ALA A 57 -30.79 21.65 3.58
CA ALA A 57 -32.16 21.17 3.60
C ALA A 57 -33.12 22.15 2.90
N GLU A 58 -32.94 23.46 3.10
CA GLU A 58 -33.72 24.49 2.39
C GLU A 58 -33.49 24.44 0.87
N ALA A 59 -32.24 24.33 0.43
CA ALA A 59 -31.91 24.15 -0.98
C ALA A 59 -32.53 22.87 -1.57
N ASN A 60 -32.50 21.78 -0.81
CA ASN A 60 -33.14 20.52 -1.21
C ASN A 60 -34.66 20.60 -1.27
N GLN A 61 -35.28 21.39 -0.40
CA GLN A 61 -36.74 21.60 -0.45
C GLN A 61 -37.17 22.25 -1.76
N HIS A 62 -36.39 23.21 -2.30
CA HIS A 62 -36.65 23.77 -3.62
C HIS A 62 -36.59 22.73 -4.75
N ASP A 63 -35.64 21.80 -4.68
CA ASP A 63 -35.55 20.68 -5.63
C ASP A 63 -36.74 19.71 -5.49
N LEU A 64 -37.14 19.37 -4.26
CA LEU A 64 -38.28 18.49 -3.97
C LEU A 64 -39.62 19.12 -4.38
N ASP A 65 -39.79 20.42 -4.22
CA ASP A 65 -40.99 21.15 -4.65
C ASP A 65 -41.10 21.17 -6.19
N ALA A 66 -39.97 21.21 -6.90
CA ALA A 66 -39.90 21.14 -8.35
C ALA A 66 -40.01 19.70 -8.91
N ALA A 67 -39.71 18.68 -8.09
CA ALA A 67 -39.66 17.27 -8.48
C ALA A 67 -40.91 16.74 -9.22
N PRO A 68 -42.16 17.07 -8.83
CA PRO A 68 -43.35 16.63 -9.55
C PRO A 68 -43.40 17.09 -11.02
N GLY A 69 -42.77 18.23 -11.33
CA GLY A 69 -42.69 18.77 -12.69
C GLY A 69 -41.72 18.01 -13.61
N TYR A 70 -40.94 17.07 -13.08
CA TYR A 70 -39.94 16.31 -13.84
C TYR A 70 -40.32 14.85 -14.10
N GLY A 71 -41.46 14.38 -13.59
CA GLY A 71 -41.92 13.00 -13.80
C GLY A 71 -41.05 11.95 -13.12
N LEU A 72 -40.46 12.29 -11.96
CA LEU A 72 -39.63 11.38 -11.18
C LEU A 72 -40.49 10.28 -10.51
N THR A 73 -39.92 9.08 -10.38
CA THR A 73 -40.50 7.99 -9.59
C THR A 73 -40.31 8.24 -8.10
N ASP A 74 -41.12 7.59 -7.24
CA ASP A 74 -40.97 7.71 -5.78
C ASP A 74 -39.55 7.33 -5.31
N ALA A 75 -38.93 6.32 -5.93
CA ALA A 75 -37.55 5.94 -5.65
C ALA A 75 -36.52 7.00 -6.08
N ALA A 76 -36.77 7.73 -7.17
CA ALA A 76 -35.93 8.84 -7.59
C ALA A 76 -36.10 10.07 -6.69
N ILE A 77 -37.31 10.35 -6.23
CA ILE A 77 -37.60 11.41 -5.24
C ILE A 77 -36.93 11.08 -3.90
N ASP A 78 -36.98 9.82 -3.46
CA ASP A 78 -36.26 9.40 -2.26
C ASP A 78 -34.77 9.66 -2.42
N ARG A 79 -34.14 9.25 -3.54
CA ARG A 79 -32.71 9.50 -3.82
C ARG A 79 -32.34 11.00 -3.90
N LEU A 80 -33.28 11.85 -4.29
CA LEU A 80 -33.10 13.30 -4.35
C LEU A 80 -33.08 13.94 -2.95
N ARG A 81 -33.78 13.35 -1.97
CA ARG A 81 -33.96 13.94 -0.63
C ARG A 81 -32.65 14.01 0.17
N LEU A 82 -32.38 15.16 0.78
CA LEU A 82 -31.33 15.39 1.78
C LEU A 82 -31.95 15.59 3.16
N THR A 83 -31.83 14.58 4.02
CA THR A 83 -32.17 14.68 5.44
C THR A 83 -30.92 15.02 6.26
N PRO A 84 -31.04 15.48 7.51
CA PRO A 84 -29.88 15.70 8.38
C PRO A 84 -28.96 14.48 8.48
N GLU A 85 -29.53 13.27 8.55
CA GLU A 85 -28.77 12.02 8.60
C GLU A 85 -28.01 11.76 7.30
N ARG A 86 -28.58 12.10 6.15
CA ARG A 86 -27.90 11.98 4.85
C ARG A 86 -26.79 13.02 4.70
N ILE A 87 -27.00 14.23 5.21
CA ILE A 87 -25.96 15.28 5.23
C ILE A 87 -24.79 14.84 6.13
N GLU A 88 -25.08 14.28 7.30
CA GLU A 88 -24.06 13.69 8.16
C GLU A 88 -23.31 12.55 7.46
N SER A 89 -24.03 11.66 6.76
CA SER A 89 -23.41 10.57 5.99
C SER A 89 -22.47 11.09 4.90
N ILE A 90 -22.80 12.21 4.23
CA ILE A 90 -21.91 12.84 3.25
C ILE A 90 -20.66 13.39 3.94
N ALA A 91 -20.83 14.08 5.07
CA ALA A 91 -19.69 14.62 5.83
C ALA A 91 -18.76 13.51 6.33
N ALA A 92 -19.32 12.41 6.86
CA ALA A 92 -18.56 11.24 7.27
C ALA A 92 -17.81 10.59 6.09
N ALA A 93 -18.44 10.46 4.92
CA ALA A 93 -17.78 9.94 3.72
C ALA A 93 -16.56 10.80 3.30
N LEU A 94 -16.66 12.13 3.43
CA LEU A 94 -15.53 13.03 3.17
C LEU A 94 -14.37 12.80 4.15
N GLU A 95 -14.66 12.54 5.42
CA GLU A 95 -13.66 12.21 6.44
C GLU A 95 -13.01 10.85 6.19
N GLU A 96 -13.79 9.85 5.75
CA GLU A 96 -13.27 8.56 5.32
C GLU A 96 -12.29 8.71 4.15
N VAL A 97 -12.65 9.50 3.13
CA VAL A 97 -11.74 9.83 2.01
C VAL A 97 -10.51 10.59 2.50
N ALA A 98 -10.65 11.47 3.50
CA ALA A 98 -9.53 12.18 4.09
C ALA A 98 -8.52 11.22 4.75
N ALA A 99 -9.02 10.17 5.40
CA ALA A 99 -8.21 9.13 6.06
C ALA A 99 -7.50 8.17 5.08
N LEU A 100 -7.90 8.13 3.81
CA LEU A 100 -7.21 7.34 2.79
C LEU A 100 -5.79 7.85 2.55
N ARG A 101 -4.90 6.95 2.14
CA ARG A 101 -3.53 7.32 1.72
C ARG A 101 -3.59 8.26 0.52
N ASP A 102 -2.70 9.26 0.48
CA ASP A 102 -2.51 10.04 -0.74
C ASP A 102 -1.77 9.19 -1.79
N PRO A 103 -2.38 8.89 -2.95
CA PRO A 103 -1.72 8.08 -3.96
C PRO A 103 -0.68 8.87 -4.76
N ILE A 104 -0.77 10.19 -4.79
CA ILE A 104 0.07 11.02 -5.68
C ILE A 104 1.52 11.00 -5.21
N GLY A 105 2.43 10.69 -6.13
CA GLY A 105 3.86 10.57 -5.82
C GLY A 105 4.29 9.20 -5.27
N ALA A 106 3.37 8.25 -5.08
CA ALA A 106 3.73 6.89 -4.69
C ALA A 106 4.55 6.18 -5.78
N VAL A 107 5.68 5.58 -5.41
CA VAL A 107 6.47 4.73 -6.30
C VAL A 107 5.77 3.37 -6.42
N ILE A 108 5.37 3.02 -7.64
CA ILE A 108 4.78 1.73 -7.99
C ILE A 108 5.89 0.68 -8.16
N ASP A 109 6.95 1.07 -8.86
CA ASP A 109 8.09 0.19 -9.17
C ASP A 109 9.36 1.04 -9.30
N SER A 110 10.51 0.47 -8.97
CA SER A 110 11.81 1.13 -9.07
C SER A 110 12.86 0.12 -9.52
N THR A 111 13.57 0.45 -10.59
CA THR A 111 14.61 -0.42 -11.15
C THR A 111 15.89 0.36 -11.40
N VAL A 112 17.03 -0.23 -11.04
CA VAL A 112 18.35 0.23 -11.48
C VAL A 112 18.76 -0.57 -12.71
N ARG A 113 18.94 0.12 -13.84
CA ARG A 113 19.37 -0.51 -15.09
C ARG A 113 20.86 -0.90 -15.04
N PRO A 114 21.32 -1.83 -15.89
CA PRO A 114 22.74 -2.23 -15.92
C PRO A 114 23.75 -1.09 -16.16
N ASN A 115 23.29 0.04 -16.70
CA ASN A 115 24.09 1.25 -16.88
C ASN A 115 24.03 2.22 -15.66
N GLY A 116 23.56 1.75 -14.49
CA GLY A 116 23.45 2.55 -13.27
C GLY A 116 22.23 3.49 -13.21
N LEU A 117 21.42 3.55 -14.28
CA LEU A 117 20.27 4.45 -14.34
C LEU A 117 19.14 3.96 -13.43
N ARG A 118 18.80 4.75 -12.42
CA ARG A 118 17.57 4.54 -11.63
C ARG A 118 16.36 5.09 -12.37
N ILE A 119 15.33 4.26 -12.51
CA ILE A 119 14.04 4.60 -13.10
C ILE A 119 12.96 4.25 -12.08
N ASP A 120 12.18 5.25 -11.67
CA ASP A 120 11.05 5.09 -10.78
C ASP A 120 9.74 5.27 -11.57
N LYS A 121 8.81 4.32 -11.45
CA LYS A 121 7.44 4.44 -11.94
C LYS A 121 6.60 5.06 -10.81
N VAL A 122 6.13 6.29 -11.00
CA VAL A 122 5.51 7.11 -9.94
C VAL A 122 4.07 7.44 -10.31
N ARG A 123 3.14 7.28 -9.36
CA ARG A 123 1.73 7.66 -9.52
C ARG A 123 1.57 9.17 -9.75
N ALA A 124 0.69 9.52 -10.68
CA ALA A 124 0.36 10.88 -11.07
C ALA A 124 -1.16 11.00 -11.31
N PRO A 125 -1.77 12.19 -11.13
CA PRO A 125 -3.18 12.37 -11.41
C PRO A 125 -3.50 12.14 -12.89
N LEU A 126 -4.73 11.72 -13.20
CA LEU A 126 -5.24 11.64 -14.58
C LEU A 126 -5.32 13.02 -15.23
N GLY A 127 -5.76 14.03 -14.48
CA GLY A 127 -5.88 15.40 -14.95
C GLY A 127 -7.24 16.00 -14.60
N VAL A 128 -8.11 16.13 -15.58
CA VAL A 128 -9.48 16.64 -15.44
C VAL A 128 -10.50 15.52 -15.66
N VAL A 129 -11.38 15.34 -14.67
CA VAL A 129 -12.48 14.37 -14.69
C VAL A 129 -13.78 15.09 -15.02
N PHE A 130 -14.50 14.64 -16.05
CA PHE A 130 -15.88 15.07 -16.29
C PHE A 130 -16.84 14.03 -15.73
N PHE A 131 -17.51 14.36 -14.63
CA PHE A 131 -18.35 13.44 -13.88
C PHE A 131 -19.83 13.77 -14.13
N ILE A 132 -20.55 12.84 -14.77
CA ILE A 132 -21.96 13.01 -15.12
C ILE A 132 -22.80 12.08 -14.25
N TYR A 133 -23.80 12.61 -13.56
CA TYR A 133 -24.65 11.82 -12.68
C TYR A 133 -26.10 12.28 -12.68
N GLU A 134 -26.98 11.43 -12.17
CA GLU A 134 -28.42 11.68 -12.10
C GLU A 134 -28.83 12.50 -10.86
N SER A 135 -30.10 12.45 -10.48
CA SER A 135 -30.73 13.23 -9.40
C SER A 135 -30.32 12.75 -7.99
N ARG A 136 -29.01 12.75 -7.71
CA ARG A 136 -28.42 12.30 -6.43
C ARG A 136 -27.48 13.37 -5.87
N PRO A 137 -27.95 14.25 -4.97
CA PRO A 137 -27.13 15.35 -4.46
C PRO A 137 -25.85 14.89 -3.75
N ASN A 138 -25.87 13.75 -3.04
CA ASN A 138 -24.71 13.21 -2.33
C ASN A 138 -23.51 12.93 -3.26
N VAL A 139 -23.79 12.46 -4.48
CA VAL A 139 -22.76 12.12 -5.47
C VAL A 139 -21.91 13.35 -5.84
N THR A 140 -22.47 14.55 -5.72
CA THR A 140 -21.74 15.82 -5.92
C THR A 140 -20.52 15.90 -5.00
N ALA A 141 -20.71 15.61 -3.72
CA ALA A 141 -19.65 15.68 -2.72
C ALA A 141 -18.71 14.47 -2.82
N ASP A 142 -19.27 13.26 -2.99
CA ASP A 142 -18.50 12.02 -3.09
C ASP A 142 -17.52 12.05 -4.29
N ALA A 143 -18.02 12.46 -5.47
CA ALA A 143 -17.22 12.57 -6.68
C ALA A 143 -16.12 13.64 -6.53
N ALA A 144 -16.45 14.79 -5.93
CA ALA A 144 -15.48 15.84 -5.67
C ALA A 144 -14.37 15.36 -4.71
N ALA A 145 -14.76 14.70 -3.62
CA ALA A 145 -13.84 14.21 -2.60
C ALA A 145 -12.80 13.26 -3.18
N ILE A 146 -13.24 12.23 -3.91
CA ILE A 146 -12.34 11.21 -4.46
C ILE A 146 -11.46 11.81 -5.58
N CYS A 147 -12.02 12.65 -6.46
CA CYS A 147 -11.25 13.29 -7.53
C CYS A 147 -10.14 14.18 -6.97
N VAL A 148 -10.47 15.07 -6.02
CA VAL A 148 -9.50 15.99 -5.42
C VAL A 148 -8.45 15.22 -4.64
N LYS A 149 -8.83 14.18 -3.87
CA LYS A 149 -7.88 13.32 -3.15
C LYS A 149 -6.88 12.68 -4.10
N ALA A 150 -7.34 12.20 -5.26
CA ALA A 150 -6.54 11.65 -6.34
C ALA A 150 -5.78 12.72 -7.16
N GLY A 151 -5.84 14.00 -6.79
CA GLY A 151 -5.13 15.10 -7.45
C GLY A 151 -5.75 15.54 -8.78
N ASN A 152 -6.99 15.18 -9.05
CA ASN A 152 -7.72 15.53 -10.27
C ASN A 152 -8.66 16.72 -10.03
N ALA A 153 -8.72 17.64 -10.99
CA ALA A 153 -9.81 18.60 -11.04
C ALA A 153 -11.07 17.90 -11.58
N VAL A 154 -12.26 18.33 -11.14
CA VAL A 154 -13.52 17.73 -11.53
C VAL A 154 -14.52 18.77 -12.06
N ILE A 155 -15.17 18.43 -13.16
CA ILE A 155 -16.32 19.13 -13.71
C ILE A 155 -17.54 18.23 -13.44
N LEU A 156 -18.43 18.69 -12.58
CA LEU A 156 -19.62 17.97 -12.14
C LEU A 156 -20.83 18.37 -12.98
N ARG A 157 -21.57 17.37 -13.46
CA ARG A 157 -22.89 17.55 -14.08
C ARG A 157 -23.89 16.58 -13.44
N GLY A 158 -24.57 17.03 -12.38
CA GLY A 158 -25.70 16.32 -11.77
C GLY A 158 -27.03 16.58 -12.47
N GLY A 159 -28.08 15.80 -12.18
CA GLY A 159 -29.43 15.96 -12.74
C GLY A 159 -29.99 17.38 -12.60
N LYS A 160 -30.85 17.82 -13.55
CA LYS A 160 -31.48 19.16 -13.46
C LYS A 160 -32.39 19.29 -12.23
N GLU A 161 -32.85 18.14 -11.73
CA GLU A 161 -33.76 17.98 -10.60
C GLU A 161 -33.06 18.18 -9.25
N ALA A 162 -31.72 18.16 -9.21
CA ALA A 162 -30.89 18.29 -8.02
C ALA A 162 -30.02 19.56 -8.03
N ILE A 163 -30.36 20.54 -8.88
CA ILE A 163 -29.47 21.66 -9.19
C ILE A 163 -29.25 22.57 -7.98
N HIS A 164 -30.29 22.85 -7.18
CA HIS A 164 -30.16 23.74 -6.02
C HIS A 164 -29.33 23.07 -4.93
N SER A 165 -29.58 21.78 -4.66
CA SER A 165 -28.81 20.99 -3.70
C SER A 165 -27.34 20.87 -4.12
N SER A 166 -27.09 20.55 -5.40
CA SER A 166 -25.72 20.38 -5.92
C SER A 166 -24.94 21.70 -5.89
N GLN A 167 -25.59 22.82 -6.23
CA GLN A 167 -24.97 24.14 -6.15
C GLN A 167 -24.63 24.50 -4.70
N ALA A 168 -25.56 24.28 -3.76
CA ALA A 168 -25.31 24.56 -2.34
C ALA A 168 -24.15 23.74 -1.78
N ILE A 169 -24.00 22.48 -2.19
CA ILE A 169 -22.86 21.64 -1.83
C ILE A 169 -21.56 22.22 -2.41
N VAL A 170 -21.53 22.51 -3.72
CA VAL A 170 -20.33 23.02 -4.40
C VAL A 170 -19.89 24.37 -3.86
N ASP A 171 -20.83 25.25 -3.48
CA ASP A 171 -20.51 26.53 -2.83
C ASP A 171 -19.74 26.33 -1.52
N LEU A 172 -20.13 25.34 -0.71
CA LEU A 172 -19.45 25.01 0.55
C LEU A 172 -18.07 24.37 0.29
N LEU A 173 -17.96 23.53 -0.74
CA LEU A 173 -16.68 22.96 -1.17
C LEU A 173 -15.71 24.03 -1.68
N ALA A 174 -16.22 25.03 -2.41
CA ALA A 174 -15.44 26.17 -2.88
C ALA A 174 -15.01 27.07 -1.71
N GLN A 175 -15.89 27.29 -0.73
CA GLN A 175 -15.53 27.98 0.51
C GLN A 175 -14.38 27.26 1.23
N ALA A 176 -14.46 25.93 1.40
CA ALA A 176 -13.36 25.14 1.98
C ALA A 176 -12.06 25.28 1.18
N ALA A 177 -12.14 25.35 -0.16
CA ALA A 177 -10.96 25.52 -1.02
C ALA A 177 -10.26 26.86 -0.75
N GLN A 178 -11.04 27.94 -0.63
CA GLN A 178 -10.52 29.27 -0.29
C GLN A 178 -9.86 29.30 1.10
N GLU A 179 -10.46 28.62 2.09
CA GLU A 179 -9.94 28.59 3.46
C GLU A 179 -8.67 27.73 3.62
N THR A 180 -8.43 26.76 2.75
CA THR A 180 -7.32 25.79 2.86
C THR A 180 -6.20 25.97 1.84
N GLY A 181 -6.42 26.79 0.81
CA GLY A 181 -5.44 27.03 -0.26
C GLY A 181 -5.48 26.02 -1.40
N LEU A 182 -6.58 25.28 -1.54
CA LEU A 182 -6.85 24.45 -2.73
C LEU A 182 -7.20 25.38 -3.92
N PRO A 183 -6.81 25.05 -5.17
CA PRO A 183 -7.25 25.82 -6.34
C PRO A 183 -8.78 25.92 -6.41
N GLU A 184 -9.30 27.15 -6.55
CA GLU A 184 -10.75 27.45 -6.54
C GLU A 184 -11.52 26.63 -7.60
N ASP A 185 -10.96 26.53 -8.80
CA ASP A 185 -11.56 25.81 -9.93
C ASP A 185 -11.31 24.28 -9.92
N ALA A 186 -10.79 23.72 -8.81
CA ALA A 186 -10.56 22.27 -8.68
C ALA A 186 -11.88 21.47 -8.68
N VAL A 187 -12.96 22.07 -8.20
CA VAL A 187 -14.32 21.50 -8.23
C VAL A 187 -15.25 22.51 -8.89
N GLN A 188 -15.83 22.14 -10.03
CA GLN A 188 -16.74 23.01 -10.77
C GLN A 188 -18.07 22.31 -11.02
N LEU A 189 -19.17 23.06 -10.97
CA LEU A 189 -20.50 22.59 -11.36
C LEU A 189 -20.93 23.25 -12.68
N VAL A 190 -21.45 22.44 -13.59
CA VAL A 190 -22.07 22.97 -14.83
C VAL A 190 -23.37 23.69 -14.46
N SER A 191 -23.39 25.02 -14.62
CA SER A 191 -24.47 25.89 -14.16
C SER A 191 -25.70 25.91 -15.06
N THR A 192 -25.61 25.34 -16.27
CA THR A 192 -26.72 25.24 -17.21
C THR A 192 -27.42 23.88 -17.10
N THR A 193 -28.75 23.90 -17.19
CA THR A 193 -29.56 22.67 -17.22
C THR A 193 -29.69 22.08 -18.63
N ASP A 194 -29.17 22.78 -19.65
CA ASP A 194 -29.19 22.34 -21.05
C ASP A 194 -28.45 21.00 -21.23
N ARG A 195 -29.10 20.06 -21.92
CA ARG A 195 -28.55 18.73 -22.21
C ARG A 195 -27.50 18.75 -23.32
N GLU A 196 -27.48 19.79 -24.16
CA GLU A 196 -26.47 19.96 -25.21
C GLU A 196 -25.08 20.23 -24.62
N ALA A 197 -25.01 20.80 -23.41
CA ALA A 197 -23.75 21.05 -22.70
C ALA A 197 -22.91 19.78 -22.54
N VAL A 198 -23.55 18.64 -22.28
CA VAL A 198 -22.88 17.33 -22.14
C VAL A 198 -22.13 16.97 -23.42
N GLY A 199 -22.78 17.12 -24.59
CA GLY A 199 -22.15 16.81 -25.88
C GLY A 199 -20.94 17.71 -26.15
N HIS A 200 -21.01 18.99 -25.77
CA HIS A 200 -19.86 19.89 -25.86
C HIS A 200 -18.68 19.41 -25.01
N PHE A 201 -18.88 19.10 -23.72
CA PHE A 201 -17.81 18.61 -22.86
C PHE A 201 -17.21 17.28 -23.35
N LEU A 202 -18.05 16.35 -23.83
CA LEU A 202 -17.61 15.06 -24.37
C LEU A 202 -16.73 15.18 -25.63
N SER A 203 -16.75 16.33 -26.32
CA SER A 203 -15.89 16.63 -27.47
C SER A 203 -14.57 17.34 -27.11
N MET A 204 -14.30 17.62 -25.83
CA MET A 204 -13.17 18.45 -25.37
C MET A 204 -12.01 17.63 -24.77
N ASN A 205 -11.56 16.59 -25.46
CA ASN A 205 -10.43 15.75 -25.02
C ASN A 205 -9.08 16.51 -24.89
N ASP A 206 -8.95 17.71 -25.47
CA ASP A 206 -7.81 18.60 -25.24
C ASP A 206 -7.74 19.16 -23.80
N PHE A 207 -8.88 19.21 -23.10
CA PHE A 207 -8.99 19.78 -21.75
C PHE A 207 -9.45 18.76 -20.71
N ILE A 208 -10.20 17.74 -21.11
CA ILE A 208 -10.80 16.73 -20.24
C ILE A 208 -10.16 15.39 -20.52
N ASP A 209 -9.54 14.81 -19.50
CA ASP A 209 -8.71 13.62 -19.64
C ASP A 209 -9.53 12.32 -19.48
N VAL A 210 -10.66 12.35 -18.74
CA VAL A 210 -11.54 11.19 -18.55
C VAL A 210 -12.99 11.61 -18.28
N ALA A 211 -13.96 10.82 -18.75
CA ALA A 211 -15.38 10.98 -18.42
C ALA A 211 -15.90 9.80 -17.56
N ILE A 212 -16.78 10.10 -16.60
CA ILE A 212 -17.33 9.11 -15.66
C ILE A 212 -18.84 9.30 -15.55
N PRO A 213 -19.66 8.49 -16.25
CA PRO A 213 -21.11 8.50 -16.11
C PRO A 213 -21.57 7.59 -14.95
N ARG A 214 -22.41 8.12 -14.05
CA ARG A 214 -23.13 7.37 -13.03
C ARG A 214 -24.64 7.58 -13.16
N GLY A 215 -25.36 6.57 -13.64
CA GLY A 215 -26.80 6.66 -13.85
C GLY A 215 -27.35 5.42 -14.52
N GLY A 216 -28.52 5.53 -15.13
CA GLY A 216 -29.10 4.46 -15.93
C GLY A 216 -28.28 4.16 -17.20
N GLU A 217 -28.44 2.94 -17.70
CA GLU A 217 -27.76 2.42 -18.89
C GLU A 217 -27.81 3.37 -20.09
N GLY A 218 -28.96 4.02 -20.33
CA GLY A 218 -29.12 4.97 -21.44
C GLY A 218 -28.16 6.17 -21.38
N LEU A 219 -27.91 6.71 -20.19
CA LEU A 219 -26.93 7.79 -20.00
C LEU A 219 -25.52 7.28 -20.27
N ILE A 220 -25.19 6.10 -19.73
CA ILE A 220 -23.86 5.50 -19.86
C ILE A 220 -23.55 5.19 -21.33
N ARG A 221 -24.50 4.59 -22.06
CA ARG A 221 -24.37 4.31 -23.50
C ARG A 221 -24.19 5.58 -24.32
N ARG A 222 -24.93 6.64 -24.00
CA ARG A 222 -24.78 7.93 -24.68
C ARG A 222 -23.37 8.51 -24.47
N VAL A 223 -22.92 8.59 -23.22
CA VAL A 223 -21.59 9.12 -22.87
C VAL A 223 -20.50 8.29 -23.53
N ALA A 224 -20.60 6.96 -23.48
CA ALA A 224 -19.67 6.04 -24.12
C ALA A 224 -19.59 6.22 -25.66
N ALA A 225 -20.68 6.62 -26.31
CA ALA A 225 -20.72 6.81 -27.76
C ALA A 225 -20.25 8.20 -28.21
N GLU A 226 -20.52 9.24 -27.42
CA GLU A 226 -20.19 10.64 -27.76
C GLU A 226 -18.80 11.08 -27.26
N ALA A 227 -18.24 10.42 -26.24
CA ALA A 227 -16.96 10.80 -25.64
C ALA A 227 -15.77 10.63 -26.59
N THR A 228 -14.97 11.68 -26.71
CA THR A 228 -13.67 11.68 -27.42
C THR A 228 -12.48 11.35 -26.50
N MET A 229 -12.72 11.34 -25.19
CA MET A 229 -11.79 10.92 -24.13
C MET A 229 -12.17 9.52 -23.60
N PRO A 230 -11.27 8.82 -22.88
CA PRO A 230 -11.59 7.57 -22.20
C PRO A 230 -12.77 7.71 -21.23
N VAL A 231 -13.56 6.63 -21.09
CA VAL A 231 -14.73 6.58 -20.21
C VAL A 231 -14.57 5.44 -19.21
N ILE A 232 -14.69 5.72 -17.92
CA ILE A 232 -14.76 4.70 -16.86
C ILE A 232 -16.23 4.41 -16.56
N LYS A 233 -16.69 3.17 -16.78
CA LYS A 233 -18.11 2.80 -16.73
C LYS A 233 -18.34 1.31 -16.45
N HIS A 234 -19.60 0.98 -16.19
CA HIS A 234 -20.20 -0.34 -16.36
C HIS A 234 -21.56 -0.15 -17.07
N PHE A 235 -21.98 -1.06 -17.93
CA PHE A 235 -23.26 -0.90 -18.66
C PHE A 235 -24.44 -1.51 -17.89
N ASP A 236 -24.20 -2.67 -17.30
CA ASP A 236 -25.19 -3.56 -16.70
C ASP A 236 -24.55 -4.45 -15.61
N GLY A 237 -25.40 -5.08 -14.81
CA GLY A 237 -25.05 -5.83 -13.61
C GLY A 237 -25.52 -7.29 -13.59
N ASN A 238 -25.43 -8.01 -14.70
CA ASN A 238 -25.82 -9.42 -14.76
C ASN A 238 -24.78 -10.33 -14.08
N CYS A 239 -24.94 -10.51 -12.77
CA CYS A 239 -24.06 -11.30 -11.91
C CYS A 239 -24.58 -12.73 -11.72
N HIS A 240 -23.68 -13.71 -11.75
CA HIS A 240 -24.03 -15.13 -11.59
C HIS A 240 -23.62 -15.69 -10.23
N VAL A 241 -24.43 -16.62 -9.73
CA VAL A 241 -24.02 -17.54 -8.65
C VAL A 241 -24.04 -18.95 -9.22
N TYR A 242 -22.88 -19.59 -9.25
CA TYR A 242 -22.73 -20.98 -9.67
C TYR A 242 -22.62 -21.91 -8.47
N LEU A 243 -23.48 -22.92 -8.41
CA LEU A 243 -23.47 -23.99 -7.42
C LEU A 243 -22.82 -25.23 -8.01
N ASP A 244 -21.59 -25.50 -7.59
CA ASP A 244 -20.79 -26.64 -8.05
C ASP A 244 -21.33 -27.98 -7.53
N ALA A 245 -20.90 -29.09 -8.16
CA ALA A 245 -21.25 -30.45 -7.75
C ALA A 245 -20.96 -30.71 -6.26
N SER A 246 -19.83 -30.19 -5.76
CA SER A 246 -19.36 -30.36 -4.38
C SER A 246 -19.89 -29.32 -3.39
N ALA A 247 -20.74 -28.38 -3.82
CA ALA A 247 -21.19 -27.28 -2.99
C ALA A 247 -21.92 -27.77 -1.73
N ASP A 248 -21.63 -27.14 -0.59
CA ASP A 248 -22.39 -27.36 0.64
C ASP A 248 -23.79 -26.73 0.53
N ALA A 249 -24.80 -27.43 1.04
CA ALA A 249 -26.20 -27.02 0.87
C ALA A 249 -26.57 -25.78 1.68
N GLU A 250 -25.98 -25.59 2.86
CA GLU A 250 -26.22 -24.41 3.69
C GLU A 250 -25.55 -23.17 3.08
N PHE A 251 -24.29 -23.31 2.63
CA PHE A 251 -23.56 -22.24 1.98
C PHE A 251 -24.25 -21.81 0.67
N ALA A 252 -24.66 -22.78 -0.15
CA ALA A 252 -25.39 -22.52 -1.40
C ALA A 252 -26.66 -21.68 -1.16
N GLU A 253 -27.46 -22.03 -0.16
CA GLU A 253 -28.66 -21.28 0.23
C GLU A 253 -28.32 -19.86 0.68
N ARG A 254 -27.44 -19.74 1.69
CA ARG A 254 -27.14 -18.44 2.32
C ARG A 254 -26.52 -17.45 1.35
N ILE A 255 -25.57 -17.91 0.54
CA ILE A 255 -24.85 -17.07 -0.42
C ILE A 255 -25.78 -16.62 -1.54
N THR A 256 -26.55 -17.53 -2.13
CA THR A 256 -27.47 -17.19 -3.23
C THR A 256 -28.57 -16.24 -2.74
N LEU A 257 -29.16 -16.53 -1.58
CA LEU A 257 -30.19 -15.69 -0.99
C LEU A 257 -29.67 -14.27 -0.70
N ASN A 258 -28.49 -14.16 -0.08
CA ASN A 258 -27.90 -12.85 0.20
C ASN A 258 -27.55 -12.10 -1.09
N SER A 259 -26.95 -12.79 -2.06
CA SER A 259 -26.57 -12.20 -3.35
C SER A 259 -27.76 -11.60 -4.09
N LYS A 260 -28.95 -12.22 -3.98
CA LYS A 260 -30.17 -11.71 -4.64
C LYS A 260 -30.96 -10.70 -3.81
N THR A 261 -31.19 -10.99 -2.54
CA THR A 261 -32.27 -10.34 -1.76
C THR A 261 -31.80 -9.26 -0.80
N HIS A 262 -30.48 -9.09 -0.61
CA HIS A 262 -29.95 -8.02 0.23
C HIS A 262 -30.40 -6.63 -0.25
N ARG A 263 -30.34 -6.40 -1.56
CA ARG A 263 -30.86 -5.18 -2.21
C ARG A 263 -31.08 -5.48 -3.70
N TYR A 264 -32.31 -5.35 -4.19
CA TYR A 264 -32.62 -5.67 -5.59
C TYR A 264 -32.09 -4.63 -6.59
N GLY A 265 -32.11 -3.35 -6.23
CA GLY A 265 -31.80 -2.24 -7.15
C GLY A 265 -30.31 -1.87 -7.28
N VAL A 266 -29.38 -2.84 -7.22
CA VAL A 266 -27.93 -2.63 -7.34
C VAL A 266 -27.31 -3.59 -8.36
N CYS A 267 -26.30 -3.12 -9.09
CA CYS A 267 -25.68 -3.81 -10.21
C CYS A 267 -24.83 -5.05 -9.86
N ASN A 268 -24.62 -5.33 -8.57
CA ASN A 268 -23.90 -6.53 -8.12
C ASN A 268 -24.85 -7.56 -7.44
N ALA A 269 -26.17 -7.35 -7.54
CA ALA A 269 -27.15 -8.35 -7.14
C ALA A 269 -27.07 -9.54 -8.11
N ALA A 270 -27.24 -10.76 -7.61
CA ALA A 270 -27.31 -11.93 -8.48
C ALA A 270 -28.54 -11.84 -9.41
N GLU A 271 -28.35 -12.04 -10.71
CA GLU A 271 -29.41 -12.04 -11.73
C GLU A 271 -29.55 -13.40 -12.41
N SER A 272 -28.53 -14.28 -12.25
CA SER A 272 -28.56 -15.66 -12.75
C SER A 272 -28.04 -16.67 -11.74
N LEU A 273 -28.73 -17.80 -11.62
CA LEU A 273 -28.37 -18.95 -10.80
C LEU A 273 -28.03 -20.16 -11.70
N LEU A 274 -26.78 -20.60 -11.65
CA LEU A 274 -26.33 -21.81 -12.35
C LEU A 274 -26.14 -22.94 -11.35
N VAL A 275 -26.64 -24.15 -11.67
CA VAL A 275 -26.51 -25.31 -10.78
C VAL A 275 -25.93 -26.48 -11.55
N HIS A 276 -24.87 -27.09 -11.03
CA HIS A 276 -24.31 -28.30 -11.63
C HIS A 276 -25.34 -29.45 -11.62
N ALA A 277 -25.44 -30.21 -12.72
CA ALA A 277 -26.39 -31.31 -12.88
C ALA A 277 -26.37 -32.30 -11.70
N ASP A 278 -25.19 -32.79 -11.31
CA ASP A 278 -24.99 -33.69 -10.16
C ASP A 278 -25.41 -33.12 -8.79
N ALA A 279 -25.59 -31.80 -8.67
CA ALA A 279 -26.04 -31.15 -7.45
C ALA A 279 -27.48 -30.65 -7.51
N ALA A 280 -28.13 -30.70 -8.69
CA ALA A 280 -29.45 -30.11 -8.91
C ALA A 280 -30.51 -30.67 -7.96
N ASP A 281 -30.64 -31.99 -7.85
CA ASP A 281 -31.63 -32.64 -6.96
C ASP A 281 -31.40 -32.32 -5.48
N ARG A 282 -30.13 -32.11 -5.09
CA ARG A 282 -29.73 -31.86 -3.70
C ARG A 282 -29.86 -30.40 -3.29
N LEU A 283 -29.52 -29.47 -4.18
CA LEU A 283 -29.39 -28.03 -3.87
C LEU A 283 -30.60 -27.22 -4.34
N LEU A 284 -31.09 -27.48 -5.55
CA LEU A 284 -32.10 -26.63 -6.18
C LEU A 284 -33.41 -26.53 -5.37
N PRO A 285 -33.99 -27.62 -4.81
CA PRO A 285 -35.20 -27.52 -4.01
C PRO A 285 -35.04 -26.62 -2.78
N ARG A 286 -33.87 -26.67 -2.14
CA ARG A 286 -33.56 -25.90 -0.93
C ARG A 286 -33.37 -24.42 -1.24
N VAL A 287 -32.54 -24.11 -2.24
CA VAL A 287 -32.26 -22.74 -2.69
C VAL A 287 -33.52 -22.09 -3.28
N ALA A 288 -34.28 -22.84 -4.09
CA ALA A 288 -35.51 -22.35 -4.68
C ALA A 288 -36.56 -22.01 -3.63
N LYS A 289 -36.72 -22.86 -2.61
CA LYS A 289 -37.60 -22.55 -1.47
C LYS A 289 -37.18 -21.24 -0.77
N ALA A 290 -35.91 -21.08 -0.44
CA ALA A 290 -35.43 -19.88 0.25
C ALA A 290 -35.65 -18.60 -0.57
N LEU A 291 -35.40 -18.64 -1.88
CA LEU A 291 -35.64 -17.51 -2.78
C LEU A 291 -37.14 -17.21 -2.94
N THR A 292 -37.98 -18.25 -3.07
CA THR A 292 -39.44 -18.09 -3.22
C THR A 292 -40.08 -17.54 -1.94
N ASP A 293 -39.63 -18.00 -0.76
CA ASP A 293 -40.05 -17.47 0.54
C ASP A 293 -39.69 -15.98 0.70
N ALA A 294 -38.61 -15.53 0.05
CA ALA A 294 -38.20 -14.12 -0.01
C ALA A 294 -38.90 -13.31 -1.14
N GLY A 295 -39.85 -13.93 -1.85
CA GLY A 295 -40.65 -13.31 -2.90
C GLY A 295 -40.01 -13.30 -4.29
N VAL A 296 -38.90 -14.01 -4.50
CA VAL A 296 -38.23 -14.11 -5.81
C VAL A 296 -38.94 -15.15 -6.69
N GLU A 297 -39.24 -14.81 -7.94
CA GLU A 297 -39.83 -15.75 -8.91
C GLU A 297 -38.83 -16.87 -9.24
N LEU A 298 -39.09 -18.09 -8.75
CA LEU A 298 -38.32 -19.31 -9.07
C LEU A 298 -39.22 -20.56 -9.07
N VAL A 299 -38.68 -21.73 -9.45
CA VAL A 299 -39.44 -23.00 -9.51
C VAL A 299 -40.11 -23.34 -8.17
N PRO A 300 -41.36 -23.86 -8.15
CA PRO A 300 -42.18 -24.28 -9.30
C PRO A 300 -43.02 -23.15 -9.94
N THR A 301 -42.94 -21.92 -9.42
CA THR A 301 -43.73 -20.78 -9.91
C THR A 301 -43.10 -20.05 -11.11
N ALA A 302 -41.86 -20.39 -11.47
CA ALA A 302 -41.13 -19.76 -12.56
C ALA A 302 -41.70 -20.07 -13.95
N LYS A 303 -41.56 -19.09 -14.85
CA LYS A 303 -41.74 -19.29 -16.29
C LYS A 303 -40.50 -19.96 -16.89
N PRO A 304 -40.65 -20.73 -18.00
CA PRO A 304 -39.50 -21.19 -18.77
C PRO A 304 -38.65 -20.01 -19.24
N ALA A 305 -37.36 -20.03 -18.91
CA ALA A 305 -36.41 -19.00 -19.33
C ALA A 305 -36.16 -19.08 -20.84
N SER A 306 -36.11 -17.92 -21.50
CA SER A 306 -35.66 -17.76 -22.88
C SER A 306 -34.15 -17.45 -22.91
N GLU A 307 -33.54 -17.43 -24.11
CA GLU A 307 -32.13 -17.04 -24.23
C GLU A 307 -31.88 -15.58 -23.78
N GLN A 308 -32.88 -14.70 -23.92
CA GLN A 308 -32.77 -13.30 -23.50
C GLN A 308 -32.70 -13.17 -21.97
N ASP A 309 -33.35 -14.08 -21.23
CA ASP A 309 -33.39 -14.06 -19.78
C ASP A 309 -32.01 -14.32 -19.15
N PHE A 310 -31.16 -15.13 -19.80
CA PHE A 310 -29.81 -15.39 -19.30
C PHE A 310 -28.90 -14.16 -19.34
N GLY A 311 -29.16 -13.22 -20.24
CA GLY A 311 -28.42 -11.96 -20.37
C GLY A 311 -29.10 -10.75 -19.70
N ALA A 312 -30.20 -10.95 -18.96
CA ALA A 312 -31.02 -9.85 -18.45
C ALA A 312 -30.59 -9.40 -17.04
N GLU A 313 -30.58 -8.08 -16.81
CA GLU A 313 -30.51 -7.49 -15.47
C GLU A 313 -31.94 -7.11 -15.03
N TYR A 314 -32.47 -7.76 -13.99
CA TYR A 314 -33.87 -7.58 -13.59
C TYR A 314 -34.06 -6.45 -12.57
N LEU A 315 -33.07 -6.18 -11.71
CA LEU A 315 -33.14 -5.19 -10.63
C LEU A 315 -34.39 -5.33 -9.72
N GLY A 316 -34.86 -6.55 -9.56
CA GLY A 316 -36.12 -6.87 -8.88
C GLY A 316 -36.13 -8.30 -8.32
N PRO A 317 -37.27 -8.75 -7.77
CA PRO A 317 -37.43 -10.09 -7.21
C PRO A 317 -37.61 -11.16 -8.32
N ILE A 318 -36.70 -11.18 -9.30
CA ILE A 318 -36.67 -12.13 -10.42
C ILE A 318 -35.22 -12.58 -10.62
N ILE A 319 -35.00 -13.86 -10.90
CA ILE A 319 -33.68 -14.41 -11.21
C ILE A 319 -33.81 -15.45 -12.31
N SER A 320 -32.90 -15.46 -13.29
CA SER A 320 -32.82 -16.56 -14.25
C SER A 320 -32.15 -17.77 -13.58
N ALA A 321 -32.51 -18.98 -14.00
CA ALA A 321 -31.89 -20.19 -13.45
C ALA A 321 -31.69 -21.25 -14.53
N ALA A 322 -30.53 -21.91 -14.51
CA ALA A 322 -30.20 -23.01 -15.41
C ALA A 322 -29.42 -24.13 -14.70
N VAL A 323 -29.67 -25.36 -15.13
CA VAL A 323 -28.84 -26.52 -14.76
C VAL A 323 -27.80 -26.72 -15.85
N VAL A 324 -26.54 -26.85 -15.47
CA VAL A 324 -25.39 -26.99 -16.38
C VAL A 324 -24.66 -28.31 -16.14
N ASP A 325 -24.16 -28.93 -17.20
CA ASP A 325 -23.60 -30.28 -17.14
C ASP A 325 -22.21 -30.35 -16.48
N SER A 326 -21.49 -29.21 -16.41
CA SER A 326 -20.12 -29.16 -15.90
C SER A 326 -19.70 -27.75 -15.46
N LEU A 327 -18.56 -27.65 -14.78
CA LEU A 327 -17.90 -26.39 -14.46
C LEU A 327 -17.56 -25.58 -15.71
N GLU A 328 -17.08 -26.22 -16.78
CA GLU A 328 -16.75 -25.53 -18.04
C GLU A 328 -18.01 -24.92 -18.68
N ALA A 329 -19.13 -25.65 -18.66
CA ALA A 329 -20.41 -25.11 -19.14
C ALA A 329 -20.89 -23.91 -18.31
N ALA A 330 -20.61 -23.89 -17.00
CA ALA A 330 -20.88 -22.72 -16.16
C ALA A 330 -20.01 -21.52 -16.54
N ILE A 331 -18.70 -21.74 -16.71
CA ILE A 331 -17.75 -20.70 -17.13
C ILE A 331 -18.13 -20.13 -18.50
N ASP A 332 -18.45 -20.99 -19.46
CA ASP A 332 -18.87 -20.57 -20.81
C ASP A 332 -20.18 -19.77 -20.77
N HIS A 333 -21.12 -20.17 -19.91
CA HIS A 333 -22.37 -19.43 -19.72
C HIS A 333 -22.11 -18.03 -19.16
N ILE A 334 -21.32 -17.94 -18.08
CA ILE A 334 -21.00 -16.66 -17.43
C ILE A 334 -20.26 -15.73 -18.38
N ASN A 335 -19.22 -16.22 -19.07
CA ASN A 335 -18.45 -15.41 -20.01
C ASN A 335 -19.25 -14.99 -21.25
N ARG A 336 -20.35 -15.71 -21.58
CA ARG A 336 -21.22 -15.37 -22.71
C ARG A 336 -22.33 -14.39 -22.34
N TYR A 337 -22.97 -14.58 -21.19
CA TYR A 337 -24.20 -13.88 -20.82
C TYR A 337 -24.01 -12.86 -19.68
N GLY A 338 -22.99 -13.01 -18.85
CA GLY A 338 -22.68 -12.08 -17.77
C GLY A 338 -22.17 -10.73 -18.26
N SER A 339 -22.35 -9.71 -17.43
CA SER A 339 -21.85 -8.35 -17.71
C SER A 339 -20.38 -8.15 -17.34
N HIS A 340 -19.67 -9.24 -17.00
CA HIS A 340 -18.31 -9.23 -16.49
C HIS A 340 -18.14 -8.38 -15.21
N HIS A 341 -19.20 -8.28 -14.39
CA HIS A 341 -19.23 -7.49 -13.17
C HIS A 341 -18.74 -8.28 -11.95
N THR A 342 -19.60 -9.13 -11.38
CA THR A 342 -19.24 -10.00 -10.25
C THR A 342 -19.84 -11.37 -10.46
N ASP A 343 -19.05 -12.42 -10.32
CA ASP A 343 -19.57 -13.79 -10.40
C ASP A 343 -19.02 -14.65 -9.27
N ALA A 344 -19.88 -15.51 -8.72
CA ALA A 344 -19.59 -16.32 -7.56
C ALA A 344 -19.62 -17.81 -7.89
N ILE A 345 -18.69 -18.57 -7.31
CA ILE A 345 -18.78 -20.04 -7.23
C ILE A 345 -18.96 -20.46 -5.76
N VAL A 346 -19.91 -21.36 -5.52
CA VAL A 346 -20.03 -22.08 -4.24
C VAL A 346 -19.55 -23.51 -4.45
N THR A 347 -18.47 -23.89 -3.78
CA THR A 347 -17.81 -25.21 -3.95
C THR A 347 -17.00 -25.58 -2.71
N THR A 348 -16.85 -26.87 -2.43
CA THR A 348 -15.87 -27.37 -1.45
C THR A 348 -14.61 -27.94 -2.13
N ASP A 349 -14.62 -28.05 -3.46
CA ASP A 349 -13.49 -28.49 -4.25
C ASP A 349 -12.56 -27.31 -4.61
N LEU A 350 -11.31 -27.43 -4.19
CA LEU A 350 -10.28 -26.41 -4.45
C LEU A 350 -9.95 -26.32 -5.95
N ALA A 351 -9.98 -27.45 -6.68
CA ALA A 351 -9.67 -27.45 -8.10
C ALA A 351 -10.73 -26.68 -8.90
N SER A 352 -12.02 -26.92 -8.62
CA SER A 352 -13.12 -26.13 -9.17
C SER A 352 -13.00 -24.64 -8.85
N ALA A 353 -12.68 -24.27 -7.61
CA ALA A 353 -12.50 -22.87 -7.21
C ALA A 353 -11.36 -22.19 -7.98
N GLN A 354 -10.20 -22.85 -8.12
CA GLN A 354 -9.05 -22.31 -8.86
C GLN A 354 -9.35 -22.21 -10.35
N ARG A 355 -10.00 -23.22 -10.92
CA ARG A 355 -10.37 -23.24 -12.34
C ARG A 355 -11.38 -22.13 -12.66
N PHE A 356 -12.40 -21.95 -11.83
CA PHE A 356 -13.40 -20.90 -11.99
C PHE A 356 -12.78 -19.50 -11.90
N THR A 357 -12.00 -19.24 -10.85
CA THR A 357 -11.34 -17.92 -10.64
C THR A 357 -10.35 -17.57 -11.75
N ALA A 358 -9.70 -18.56 -12.36
CA ALA A 358 -8.78 -18.33 -13.48
C ALA A 358 -9.49 -18.11 -14.83
N ALA A 359 -10.69 -18.67 -15.02
CA ALA A 359 -11.34 -18.75 -16.32
C ALA A 359 -12.55 -17.80 -16.48
N VAL A 360 -13.20 -17.40 -15.39
CA VAL A 360 -14.27 -16.40 -15.42
C VAL A 360 -13.64 -15.01 -15.55
N ASP A 361 -14.00 -14.31 -16.62
CA ASP A 361 -13.43 -13.02 -16.98
C ASP A 361 -14.27 -11.87 -16.45
N SER A 362 -14.46 -11.79 -15.14
CA SER A 362 -15.25 -10.73 -14.50
C SER A 362 -14.37 -9.79 -13.68
N ALA A 363 -14.88 -8.58 -13.41
CA ALA A 363 -14.16 -7.58 -12.64
C ALA A 363 -13.89 -8.06 -11.20
N ALA A 364 -14.82 -8.82 -10.63
CA ALA A 364 -14.60 -9.57 -9.40
C ALA A 364 -15.09 -11.02 -9.56
N VAL A 365 -14.27 -11.97 -9.13
CA VAL A 365 -14.68 -13.39 -9.01
C VAL A 365 -14.54 -13.80 -7.56
N VAL A 366 -15.63 -14.28 -6.96
CA VAL A 366 -15.68 -14.61 -5.53
C VAL A 366 -15.95 -16.10 -5.31
N VAL A 367 -15.29 -16.68 -4.30
CA VAL A 367 -15.44 -18.11 -3.95
C VAL A 367 -16.09 -18.19 -2.58
N ASN A 368 -17.19 -18.93 -2.48
CA ASN A 368 -17.97 -19.12 -1.25
C ASN A 368 -18.34 -17.80 -0.55
N ALA A 369 -18.59 -16.75 -1.33
CA ALA A 369 -18.99 -15.44 -0.84
C ALA A 369 -20.04 -14.81 -1.75
N SER A 370 -20.79 -13.84 -1.21
CA SER A 370 -21.85 -13.14 -1.92
C SER A 370 -21.29 -12.20 -2.98
N THR A 371 -21.99 -12.08 -4.12
CA THR A 371 -21.64 -11.08 -5.16
C THR A 371 -21.76 -9.65 -4.66
N ARG A 372 -22.52 -9.45 -3.57
CA ARG A 372 -22.74 -8.15 -2.91
C ARG A 372 -21.48 -7.54 -2.31
N PHE A 373 -20.43 -8.32 -2.09
CA PHE A 373 -19.16 -7.84 -1.54
C PHE A 373 -18.33 -7.06 -2.55
N ASN A 374 -18.65 -7.09 -3.86
CA ASN A 374 -17.97 -6.25 -4.82
C ASN A 374 -18.45 -4.80 -4.68
N ASP A 375 -17.84 -4.09 -3.73
CA ASP A 375 -18.09 -2.72 -3.31
C ASP A 375 -16.80 -2.17 -2.68
N GLY A 376 -16.44 -0.92 -2.97
CA GLY A 376 -15.19 -0.31 -2.51
C GLY A 376 -15.05 -0.27 -0.98
N GLY A 377 -16.15 -0.13 -0.23
CA GLY A 377 -16.11 -0.19 1.23
C GLY A 377 -15.75 -1.59 1.73
N GLU A 378 -16.41 -2.61 1.18
CA GLU A 378 -16.19 -4.02 1.52
C GLU A 378 -14.78 -4.51 1.10
N PHE A 379 -14.22 -3.96 0.02
CA PHE A 379 -12.85 -4.26 -0.44
C PHE A 379 -11.77 -3.45 0.28
N GLY A 380 -12.13 -2.61 1.24
CA GLY A 380 -11.18 -1.81 2.01
C GLY A 380 -10.58 -0.62 1.26
N LEU A 381 -11.19 -0.22 0.14
CA LEU A 381 -10.83 1.00 -0.61
C LEU A 381 -11.40 2.26 0.05
N GLY A 382 -12.30 2.09 1.02
CA GLY A 382 -12.99 3.16 1.74
C GLY A 382 -14.14 3.72 0.92
N ALA A 383 -13.81 4.53 -0.10
CA ALA A 383 -14.80 5.14 -0.98
C ALA A 383 -14.54 4.76 -2.45
N GLU A 384 -15.61 4.60 -3.22
CA GLU A 384 -15.56 4.34 -4.66
C GLU A 384 -16.37 5.35 -5.47
N ILE A 385 -15.89 5.65 -6.67
CA ILE A 385 -16.66 6.41 -7.66
C ILE A 385 -17.61 5.54 -8.48
N GLY A 386 -17.57 4.22 -8.31
CA GLY A 386 -18.33 3.21 -9.04
C GLY A 386 -17.49 2.01 -9.43
N ILE A 387 -18.12 1.05 -10.11
CA ILE A 387 -17.49 -0.19 -10.53
C ILE A 387 -17.26 -0.14 -12.03
N SER A 388 -16.05 -0.45 -12.48
CA SER A 388 -15.76 -0.58 -13.91
C SER A 388 -15.67 -2.03 -14.35
N THR A 389 -16.35 -2.36 -15.44
CA THR A 389 -16.27 -3.71 -16.06
C THR A 389 -15.33 -3.74 -17.26
N ASP A 390 -14.83 -2.59 -17.71
CA ASP A 390 -13.87 -2.48 -18.82
C ASP A 390 -12.51 -3.10 -18.45
N LYS A 391 -11.80 -3.61 -19.46
CA LYS A 391 -10.47 -4.23 -19.29
C LYS A 391 -9.32 -3.22 -19.25
N PHE A 392 -9.59 -1.94 -19.53
CA PHE A 392 -8.57 -0.92 -19.67
C PHE A 392 -8.51 -0.02 -18.44
N HIS A 393 -7.28 0.31 -18.01
CA HIS A 393 -6.98 1.20 -16.88
C HIS A 393 -7.38 0.69 -15.49
N ALA A 394 -8.68 0.71 -15.17
CA ALA A 394 -9.22 0.31 -13.87
C ALA A 394 -10.39 -0.65 -14.07
N ARG A 395 -10.43 -1.72 -13.27
CA ARG A 395 -11.45 -2.78 -13.35
C ARG A 395 -11.85 -3.19 -11.94
N GLY A 396 -13.15 -3.29 -11.69
CA GLY A 396 -13.72 -3.46 -10.35
C GLY A 396 -14.06 -2.14 -9.69
N PRO A 397 -14.19 -2.12 -8.35
CA PRO A 397 -14.42 -0.91 -7.57
C PRO A 397 -13.31 0.12 -7.83
N CYS A 398 -13.67 1.29 -8.33
CA CYS A 398 -12.73 2.35 -8.66
C CYS A 398 -12.58 3.31 -7.47
N GLY A 399 -11.48 3.18 -6.73
CA GLY A 399 -11.13 4.06 -5.62
C GLY A 399 -10.23 5.23 -6.03
N VAL A 400 -9.50 5.78 -5.05
CA VAL A 400 -8.58 6.90 -5.27
C VAL A 400 -7.39 6.49 -6.14
N ASP A 401 -6.88 5.25 -5.96
CA ASP A 401 -5.74 4.72 -6.73
C ASP A 401 -6.08 4.55 -8.22
N GLU A 402 -7.30 4.11 -8.52
CA GLU A 402 -7.82 3.93 -9.87
C GLU A 402 -8.07 5.27 -10.58
N LEU A 403 -8.08 6.39 -9.86
CA LEU A 403 -8.09 7.74 -10.44
C LEU A 403 -6.69 8.33 -10.64
N THR A 404 -5.66 7.48 -10.70
CA THR A 404 -4.28 7.88 -11.00
C THR A 404 -3.72 7.15 -12.21
N THR A 405 -2.90 7.84 -12.99
CA THR A 405 -1.98 7.23 -13.96
C THR A 405 -0.57 7.16 -13.35
N TYR A 406 0.45 6.91 -14.17
CA TYR A 406 1.84 6.92 -13.75
C TYR A 406 2.73 7.64 -14.75
N LYS A 407 3.89 8.09 -14.27
CA LYS A 407 4.99 8.61 -15.09
C LYS A 407 6.30 7.99 -14.65
N TYR A 408 7.25 7.88 -15.57
CA TYR A 408 8.61 7.46 -15.25
C TYR A 408 9.45 8.68 -14.85
N VAL A 409 10.08 8.62 -13.69
CA VAL A 409 10.95 9.65 -13.15
C VAL A 409 12.36 9.09 -13.07
N ARG A 410 13.33 9.88 -13.53
CA ARG A 410 14.76 9.64 -13.30
C ARG A 410 15.21 10.53 -12.14
N PRO A 411 15.42 9.98 -10.93
CA PRO A 411 16.03 10.75 -9.84
C PRO A 411 17.45 11.15 -10.25
N VAL A 412 17.87 12.37 -9.89
CA VAL A 412 19.24 12.81 -10.16
C VAL A 412 20.20 11.95 -9.33
N SER A 413 21.06 11.18 -10.00
CA SER A 413 22.28 10.63 -9.42
C SER A 413 23.45 11.55 -9.78
N ASP A 414 24.39 11.75 -8.85
CA ASP A 414 25.63 12.52 -9.09
C ASP A 414 26.55 11.86 -10.14
N GLU A 415 26.24 10.63 -10.55
CA GLU A 415 26.88 9.93 -11.65
C GLU A 415 26.04 10.11 -12.93
N VAL A 416 26.34 11.17 -13.68
CA VAL A 416 25.84 11.36 -15.04
C VAL A 416 26.83 10.68 -15.99
N LEU A 417 26.57 9.42 -16.35
CA LEU A 417 27.28 8.81 -17.48
C LEU A 417 26.78 9.46 -18.78
N SER A 418 27.70 9.98 -19.56
CA SER A 418 27.41 10.50 -20.89
C SER A 418 26.88 9.39 -21.81
N GLN A 419 26.13 9.77 -22.84
CA GLN A 419 25.57 8.81 -23.81
C GLN A 419 26.69 7.99 -24.49
N ASP A 420 27.86 8.60 -24.70
CA ASP A 420 29.07 7.96 -25.22
C ASP A 420 29.66 6.92 -24.25
N GLU A 421 29.61 7.18 -22.94
CA GLU A 421 30.05 6.23 -21.90
C GLU A 421 29.09 5.04 -21.79
N ILE A 422 27.79 5.27 -21.94
CA ILE A 422 26.77 4.20 -21.97
C ILE A 422 26.97 3.31 -23.20
N GLU A 423 27.20 3.89 -24.38
CA GLU A 423 27.49 3.14 -25.61
C GLU A 423 28.81 2.37 -25.53
N SER A 424 29.84 2.94 -24.90
CA SER A 424 31.12 2.27 -24.62
C SER A 424 30.98 1.08 -23.66
N LEU A 425 30.11 1.18 -22.65
CA LEU A 425 29.82 0.09 -21.72
C LEU A 425 28.98 -1.02 -22.37
N LEU A 426 27.99 -0.66 -23.18
CA LEU A 426 27.16 -1.60 -23.94
C LEU A 426 27.97 -2.30 -25.06
N GLY A 427 28.88 -1.57 -25.73
CA GLY A 427 29.79 -2.12 -26.74
C GLY A 427 30.79 -3.15 -26.19
N LYS A 428 31.12 -3.06 -24.90
CA LYS A 428 31.96 -4.06 -24.20
C LYS A 428 31.20 -5.32 -23.78
N ALA A 429 29.86 -5.29 -23.81
CA ALA A 429 29.00 -6.40 -23.44
C ALA A 429 28.53 -7.26 -24.64
N ALA A 430 28.92 -6.91 -25.87
CA ALA A 430 28.63 -7.73 -27.05
C ALA A 430 29.70 -8.84 -27.25
N PRO A 431 29.31 -10.09 -27.58
CA PRO A 431 30.27 -11.15 -27.84
C PRO A 431 31.06 -10.85 -29.12
N ALA A 432 32.39 -10.96 -29.03
CA ALA A 432 33.31 -10.61 -30.11
C ALA A 432 33.07 -11.45 -31.37
N ALA A 433 32.67 -10.80 -32.47
CA ALA A 433 32.69 -11.39 -33.80
C ALA A 433 34.13 -11.52 -34.34
N PRO A 434 34.45 -12.54 -35.17
CA PRO A 434 35.82 -12.81 -35.58
C PRO A 434 36.32 -11.80 -36.63
N LYS A 435 37.54 -11.31 -36.41
CA LYS A 435 38.26 -10.34 -37.26
C LYS A 435 38.54 -10.91 -38.65
N LYS A 436 38.25 -10.13 -39.70
CA LYS A 436 38.92 -10.20 -41.00
C LYS A 436 39.78 -8.95 -41.24
N ALA A 437 40.88 -9.17 -41.96
CA ALA A 437 42.03 -8.31 -42.14
C ALA A 437 41.85 -7.22 -43.23
N GLU A 438 42.87 -6.35 -43.29
CA GLU A 438 43.21 -5.32 -44.30
C GLU A 438 42.61 -3.92 -44.07
N SER A 439 43.31 -2.78 -44.24
CA SER A 439 44.68 -2.46 -44.67
C SER A 439 45.08 -1.04 -44.14
N LYS A 440 46.38 -0.73 -44.19
CA LYS A 440 47.05 0.49 -43.72
C LYS A 440 46.72 1.75 -44.55
N ALA A 441 46.63 2.91 -43.88
CA ALA A 441 47.24 4.17 -44.35
C ALA A 441 47.42 5.16 -43.18
N ALA A 442 48.46 5.99 -43.25
CA ALA A 442 49.09 6.72 -42.15
C ALA A 442 48.86 8.24 -42.20
N SER A 443 48.93 8.91 -41.03
CA SER A 443 49.73 10.13 -40.74
C SER A 443 49.32 10.66 -39.35
N LYS A 444 50.19 10.62 -38.32
CA LYS A 444 51.17 11.64 -37.90
C LYS A 444 50.61 13.06 -37.80
N ALA A 445 50.39 13.55 -36.57
CA ALA A 445 51.26 14.57 -35.94
C ALA A 445 50.80 14.87 -34.50
N ALA A 446 51.76 14.87 -33.59
CA ALA A 446 51.66 15.37 -32.22
C ALA A 446 51.66 16.91 -32.20
N VAL A 447 51.27 17.52 -31.07
CA VAL A 447 52.00 18.60 -30.36
C VAL A 447 51.14 19.10 -29.17
N THR A 448 51.60 18.71 -27.97
CA THR A 448 51.78 19.46 -26.71
C THR A 448 50.82 20.56 -26.24
N GLN A 449 50.42 20.39 -24.96
CA GLN A 449 49.98 21.44 -24.02
C GLN A 449 51.03 22.57 -23.85
N PRO A 450 50.65 23.72 -23.26
CA PRO A 450 50.89 23.90 -21.82
C PRO A 450 49.82 24.70 -21.05
N ALA A 451 49.80 24.53 -19.73
CA ALA A 451 49.15 25.40 -18.73
C ALA A 451 50.17 26.44 -18.16
N PRO A 452 49.86 27.22 -17.10
CA PRO A 452 48.90 28.32 -17.01
C PRO A 452 49.57 29.64 -16.50
N SER A 453 48.91 30.81 -16.58
CA SER A 453 49.36 31.98 -15.81
C SER A 453 48.30 33.05 -15.53
N SER A 454 48.23 33.41 -14.24
CA SER A 454 48.14 34.75 -13.63
C SER A 454 46.89 35.64 -13.81
N GLN A 455 46.35 36.03 -12.64
CA GLN A 455 45.44 37.15 -12.37
C GLN A 455 45.97 38.52 -12.83
N PRO A 456 45.11 39.55 -12.83
CA PRO A 456 45.30 40.61 -11.82
C PRO A 456 44.02 41.13 -11.17
N VAL A 457 44.23 41.86 -10.07
CA VAL A 457 43.27 42.46 -9.13
C VAL A 457 42.95 43.91 -9.54
N SER A 458 41.71 44.40 -9.29
CA SER A 458 41.44 45.84 -9.08
C SER A 458 40.19 46.09 -8.21
N PHE A 459 40.26 47.11 -7.36
CA PHE A 459 39.31 47.52 -6.31
C PHE A 459 38.28 48.61 -6.72
N GLY A 460 37.15 48.64 -6.01
CA GLY A 460 36.29 49.82 -5.74
C GLY A 460 34.89 49.76 -6.37
N GLY A 461 33.75 50.01 -5.71
CA GLY A 461 33.44 50.37 -4.32
C GLY A 461 31.91 50.55 -4.14
N GLN A 462 31.48 50.50 -2.87
CA GLN A 462 30.23 51.00 -2.26
C GLN A 462 28.88 50.29 -2.46
N GLY A 463 28.40 49.71 -1.34
CA GLY A 463 27.03 49.81 -0.84
C GLY A 463 26.17 48.57 -1.04
N ILE A 464 25.75 47.92 0.07
CA ILE A 464 24.40 47.36 0.34
C ILE A 464 24.42 46.56 1.67
N VAL A 465 23.57 47.00 2.61
CA VAL A 465 22.81 46.32 3.70
C VAL A 465 23.34 44.98 4.27
N PRO A 466 23.48 44.83 5.61
CA PRO A 466 23.83 43.53 6.21
C PRO A 466 22.61 42.59 6.18
N THR A 467 22.62 41.63 5.26
CA THR A 467 21.70 40.48 5.29
C THR A 467 22.23 39.48 6.31
N ILE A 468 21.46 39.22 7.36
CA ILE A 468 21.70 38.13 8.31
C ILE A 468 21.54 36.81 7.53
N ALA A 469 22.61 36.01 7.47
CA ALA A 469 22.56 34.67 6.89
C ALA A 469 21.63 33.78 7.72
N PRO A 470 20.68 33.04 7.12
CA PRO A 470 19.90 32.05 7.84
C PRO A 470 20.84 30.92 8.31
N LEU A 471 20.70 30.53 9.57
CA LEU A 471 21.32 29.32 10.12
C LEU A 471 20.94 28.10 9.26
N PRO A 472 21.85 27.12 9.07
CA PRO A 472 21.53 25.91 8.34
C PRO A 472 20.42 25.15 9.07
N ALA A 473 19.31 24.90 8.37
CA ALA A 473 18.23 24.07 8.88
C ALA A 473 18.74 22.64 9.13
N PRO A 474 18.29 21.94 10.18
CA PRO A 474 18.67 20.55 10.40
C PRO A 474 18.08 19.73 9.25
N THR A 475 18.93 19.11 8.45
CA THR A 475 18.53 18.08 7.48
C THR A 475 18.17 16.80 8.22
N GLU A 476 17.05 16.80 8.95
CA GLU A 476 16.36 15.56 9.28
C GLU A 476 15.34 15.28 8.19
N LYS A 477 15.60 14.24 7.39
CA LYS A 477 14.65 13.69 6.44
C LYS A 477 13.40 13.26 7.21
N VAL A 478 12.33 14.05 7.10
CA VAL A 478 11.00 13.64 7.55
C VAL A 478 10.55 12.46 6.71
N THR A 479 10.50 11.27 7.32
CA THR A 479 9.89 10.08 6.73
C THR A 479 8.46 9.95 7.21
N THR A 480 7.52 9.79 6.28
CA THR A 480 6.13 9.44 6.55
C THR A 480 6.04 8.09 7.26
N TYR A 481 5.36 8.06 8.41
CA TYR A 481 5.18 6.88 9.26
C TYR A 481 3.79 6.29 9.03
N ASP A 482 3.71 5.03 8.60
CA ASP A 482 2.46 4.32 8.31
C ASP A 482 1.90 3.68 9.59
N PHE A 483 0.76 4.17 10.08
CA PHE A 483 0.12 3.66 11.29
C PHE A 483 -0.57 2.29 11.10
N LYS A 484 -0.79 1.83 9.86
CA LYS A 484 -1.30 0.48 9.55
C LYS A 484 -0.17 -0.54 9.39
N ARG A 485 1.02 -0.08 9.02
CA ARG A 485 2.28 -0.84 9.03
C ARG A 485 3.23 -0.23 10.05
N PRO A 486 2.96 -0.35 11.36
CA PRO A 486 3.91 0.14 12.35
C PRO A 486 5.29 -0.44 12.02
N GLU A 487 6.32 0.42 11.92
CA GLU A 487 7.72 -0.02 11.88
C GLU A 487 8.01 -0.70 13.22
N ARG A 488 7.56 -1.96 13.36
CA ARG A 488 7.78 -2.78 14.55
C ARG A 488 9.28 -3.00 14.75
N VAL A 489 10.01 -3.10 13.64
CA VAL A 489 11.48 -3.13 13.62
C VAL A 489 12.02 -1.74 13.32
N GLY A 490 12.77 -1.17 14.25
CA GLY A 490 13.36 0.15 14.07
C GLY A 490 14.43 0.16 12.96
N LYS A 491 14.63 1.32 12.30
CA LYS A 491 15.62 1.49 11.22
C LYS A 491 17.04 1.07 11.59
N GLU A 492 17.44 1.23 12.85
CA GLU A 492 18.75 0.77 13.34
C GLU A 492 18.86 -0.76 13.37
N GLN A 493 17.79 -1.46 13.75
CA GLN A 493 17.73 -2.92 13.78
C GLN A 493 17.78 -3.49 12.36
N MET A 494 17.06 -2.87 11.41
CA MET A 494 17.12 -3.24 9.99
C MET A 494 18.52 -3.08 9.42
N ARG A 495 19.21 -1.96 9.71
CA ARG A 495 20.61 -1.75 9.32
C ARG A 495 21.56 -2.76 9.96
N ALA A 496 21.33 -3.13 11.22
CA ALA A 496 22.13 -4.14 11.90
C ALA A 496 21.96 -5.52 11.25
N LEU A 497 20.72 -5.91 10.92
CA LEU A 497 20.42 -7.14 10.18
C LEU A 497 21.05 -7.12 8.79
N GLN A 498 20.97 -6.01 8.06
CA GLN A 498 21.61 -5.87 6.75
C GLN A 498 23.14 -6.07 6.86
N THR A 499 23.80 -5.33 7.74
CA THR A 499 25.26 -5.40 7.92
C THR A 499 25.71 -6.81 8.34
N MET A 500 24.96 -7.45 9.23
CA MET A 500 25.23 -8.82 9.68
C MET A 500 25.12 -9.82 8.52
N HIS A 501 24.06 -9.71 7.71
CA HIS A 501 23.80 -10.65 6.62
C HIS A 501 24.63 -10.39 5.36
N GLU A 502 25.20 -9.18 5.19
CA GLU A 502 26.26 -8.92 4.20
C GLU A 502 27.54 -9.70 4.53
N GLY A 503 27.91 -9.77 5.82
CA GLY A 503 29.03 -10.59 6.29
C GLY A 503 28.78 -12.08 6.08
N PHE A 504 27.58 -12.54 6.45
CA PHE A 504 27.10 -13.89 6.19
C PHE A 504 27.21 -14.27 4.70
N SER A 505 26.76 -13.41 3.79
CA SER A 505 26.73 -13.70 2.35
C SER A 505 28.11 -14.09 1.82
N ARG A 506 29.17 -13.38 2.24
CA ARG A 506 30.55 -13.71 1.84
C ARG A 506 31.02 -15.06 2.38
N ASN A 507 30.75 -15.34 3.66
CA ASN A 507 31.17 -16.60 4.29
C ASN A 507 30.41 -17.80 3.73
N TYR A 508 29.09 -17.67 3.59
CA TYR A 508 28.23 -18.70 3.02
C TYR A 508 28.58 -18.97 1.56
N GLY A 509 28.83 -17.94 0.76
CA GLY A 509 29.31 -18.10 -0.62
C GLY A 509 30.62 -18.86 -0.71
N ALA A 510 31.59 -18.56 0.17
CA ALA A 510 32.85 -19.30 0.22
C ALA A 510 32.66 -20.77 0.64
N ALA A 511 31.82 -21.02 1.65
CA ALA A 511 31.53 -22.35 2.14
C ALA A 511 30.78 -23.20 1.09
N LEU A 512 29.80 -22.60 0.41
CA LEU A 512 29.03 -23.24 -0.66
C LEU A 512 29.92 -23.49 -1.90
N SER A 513 30.83 -22.56 -2.21
CA SER A 513 31.84 -22.76 -3.25
C SER A 513 32.74 -23.95 -2.96
N ALA A 514 33.17 -24.12 -1.70
CA ALA A 514 33.97 -25.26 -1.28
C ALA A 514 33.20 -26.58 -1.36
N LEU A 515 31.91 -26.57 -1.00
CA LEU A 515 31.04 -27.75 -1.09
C LEU A 515 30.82 -28.18 -2.55
N LEU A 516 30.53 -27.23 -3.43
CA LEU A 516 30.18 -27.49 -4.84
C LEU A 516 31.39 -27.54 -5.77
N ARG A 517 32.59 -27.18 -5.28
CA ARG A 517 33.84 -27.07 -6.05
C ARG A 517 33.70 -26.17 -7.29
N THR A 518 32.91 -25.10 -7.16
CA THR A 518 32.68 -24.08 -8.19
C THR A 518 32.65 -22.71 -7.54
N ILE A 519 32.89 -21.65 -8.30
CA ILE A 519 32.74 -20.28 -7.81
C ILE A 519 31.24 -20.01 -7.61
N VAL A 520 30.86 -19.67 -6.38
CA VAL A 520 29.52 -19.24 -6.00
C VAL A 520 29.60 -17.84 -5.42
N GLU A 521 28.91 -16.90 -6.05
CA GLU A 521 28.75 -15.54 -5.53
C GLU A 521 27.40 -15.44 -4.84
N VAL A 522 27.38 -14.94 -3.60
CA VAL A 522 26.15 -14.70 -2.83
C VAL A 522 26.11 -13.23 -2.48
N LYS A 523 25.03 -12.54 -2.87
CA LYS A 523 24.80 -11.13 -2.60
C LYS A 523 23.55 -10.97 -1.76
N LEU A 524 23.62 -10.11 -0.75
CA LEU A 524 22.42 -9.64 -0.06
C LEU A 524 21.73 -8.62 -0.98
N THR A 525 20.49 -8.91 -1.35
CA THR A 525 19.68 -8.06 -2.24
C THR A 525 18.91 -7.02 -1.45
N SER A 526 18.22 -7.44 -0.39
CA SER A 526 17.42 -6.55 0.45
C SER A 526 17.16 -7.16 1.84
N VAL A 527 16.81 -6.27 2.78
CA VAL A 527 16.26 -6.62 4.09
C VAL A 527 15.00 -5.79 4.25
N ASP A 528 13.84 -6.43 4.05
CA ASP A 528 12.54 -5.78 3.97
C ASP A 528 11.63 -6.20 5.12
N GLN A 529 10.65 -5.35 5.42
CA GLN A 529 9.58 -5.66 6.37
C GLN A 529 8.25 -5.77 5.61
N LEU A 530 7.60 -6.92 5.70
CA LEU A 530 6.29 -7.16 5.08
C LEU A 530 5.42 -8.05 5.97
N THR A 531 4.18 -8.32 5.56
CA THR A 531 3.32 -9.27 6.28
C THR A 531 3.61 -10.71 5.86
N TYR A 532 3.30 -11.66 6.74
CA TYR A 532 3.45 -13.09 6.43
C TYR A 532 2.70 -13.50 5.16
N SER A 533 1.48 -12.97 4.95
CA SER A 533 0.70 -13.20 3.74
C SER A 533 1.43 -12.73 2.48
N GLU A 534 1.94 -11.50 2.46
CA GLU A 534 2.69 -10.94 1.33
C GLU A 534 3.89 -11.82 0.96
N PHE A 535 4.59 -12.37 1.95
CA PHE A 535 5.72 -13.28 1.71
C PHE A 535 5.28 -14.60 1.11
N VAL A 536 4.33 -15.30 1.72
CA VAL A 536 3.85 -16.61 1.24
C VAL A 536 3.30 -16.51 -0.20
N PHE A 537 2.61 -15.41 -0.53
CA PHE A 537 2.12 -15.16 -1.89
C PHE A 537 3.22 -14.76 -2.89
N SER A 538 4.37 -14.25 -2.43
CA SER A 538 5.51 -13.91 -3.29
C SER A 538 6.35 -15.11 -3.74
N LEU A 539 6.19 -16.27 -3.08
CA LEU A 539 6.99 -17.47 -3.35
C LEU A 539 6.47 -18.28 -4.53
N GLU A 540 7.38 -18.96 -5.23
CA GLU A 540 7.02 -19.94 -6.25
C GLU A 540 6.39 -21.19 -5.61
N ASN A 541 5.52 -21.88 -6.33
CA ASN A 541 4.91 -23.14 -5.90
C ASN A 541 5.06 -24.18 -7.04
N PRO A 542 5.78 -25.30 -6.83
CA PRO A 542 6.44 -25.73 -5.58
C PRO A 542 7.74 -24.96 -5.27
N THR A 543 8.10 -24.85 -4.00
CA THR A 543 9.42 -24.34 -3.55
C THR A 543 10.01 -25.24 -2.45
N CYS A 544 11.28 -25.08 -2.12
CA CYS A 544 11.89 -25.77 -0.99
C CYS A 544 11.76 -24.91 0.28
N PHE A 545 10.68 -25.14 1.03
CA PHE A 545 10.28 -24.34 2.18
C PHE A 545 10.75 -25.01 3.48
N ASN A 546 11.83 -24.54 4.08
CA ASN A 546 12.43 -25.15 5.27
C ASN A 546 11.96 -24.43 6.53
N LEU A 547 11.29 -25.16 7.44
CA LEU A 547 10.99 -24.65 8.78
C LEU A 547 12.13 -24.92 9.74
N ILE A 548 12.56 -23.87 10.43
CA ILE A 548 13.76 -23.87 11.27
C ILE A 548 13.38 -23.45 12.69
N ASN A 549 13.70 -24.29 13.66
CA ASN A 549 13.66 -23.92 15.07
C ASN A 549 15.04 -23.38 15.45
N ALA A 550 15.12 -22.18 16.03
CA ALA A 550 16.41 -21.58 16.40
C ALA A 550 16.43 -21.05 17.85
N PRO A 551 16.42 -21.93 18.88
CA PRO A 551 16.55 -21.50 20.27
C PRO A 551 17.79 -20.60 20.49
N PRO A 552 17.68 -19.56 21.34
CA PRO A 552 16.55 -19.22 22.20
C PRO A 552 15.51 -18.27 21.55
N LEU A 553 15.48 -18.12 20.22
CA LEU A 553 14.41 -17.37 19.56
C LEU A 553 13.09 -18.14 19.72
N GLU A 554 12.03 -17.41 20.07
CA GLU A 554 10.68 -17.99 20.18
C GLU A 554 10.00 -17.95 18.82
N GLY A 555 9.48 -19.09 18.35
CA GLY A 555 8.85 -19.23 17.04
C GLY A 555 9.73 -19.93 16.00
N GLN A 556 9.17 -20.14 14.82
CA GLN A 556 9.82 -20.82 13.71
C GLN A 556 10.30 -19.80 12.68
N LEU A 557 11.51 -20.00 12.14
CA LEU A 557 12.04 -19.25 11.01
C LEU A 557 11.79 -20.04 9.73
N ILE A 558 11.74 -19.35 8.61
CA ILE A 558 11.57 -19.98 7.30
C ILE A 558 12.78 -19.69 6.43
N LEU A 559 13.33 -20.72 5.81
CA LEU A 559 14.28 -20.58 4.70
C LEU A 559 13.65 -21.15 3.42
N ASP A 560 13.39 -20.25 2.48
CA ASP A 560 12.95 -20.57 1.13
C ASP A 560 14.16 -20.65 0.19
N ILE A 561 14.24 -21.73 -0.59
CA ILE A 561 15.25 -21.92 -1.64
C ILE A 561 14.53 -22.21 -2.94
N ASN A 562 14.62 -21.28 -3.89
CA ASN A 562 13.96 -21.41 -5.19
C ASN A 562 14.45 -22.67 -5.94
N PRO A 563 13.55 -23.51 -6.50
CA PRO A 563 13.94 -24.71 -7.25
C PRO A 563 14.90 -24.46 -8.42
N SER A 564 14.81 -23.30 -9.08
CA SER A 564 15.71 -22.90 -10.16
C SER A 564 17.18 -22.83 -9.72
N LEU A 565 17.41 -22.57 -8.43
CA LEU A 565 18.73 -22.60 -7.80
C LEU A 565 19.06 -24.00 -7.25
N LEU A 566 18.08 -24.66 -6.64
CA LEU A 566 18.30 -25.91 -5.92
C LEU A 566 18.60 -27.10 -6.84
N PHE A 567 17.93 -27.22 -7.99
CA PHE A 567 18.19 -28.32 -8.93
C PHE A 567 19.61 -28.28 -9.49
N PRO A 568 20.15 -27.13 -9.96
CA PRO A 568 21.56 -27.04 -10.36
C PRO A 568 22.55 -27.34 -9.25
N ILE A 569 22.23 -26.97 -8.00
CA ILE A 569 23.06 -27.32 -6.84
C ILE A 569 23.08 -28.84 -6.61
N ILE A 570 21.92 -29.49 -6.68
CA ILE A 570 21.79 -30.93 -6.53
C ILE A 570 22.53 -31.68 -7.64
N ASP A 571 22.37 -31.26 -8.90
CA ASP A 571 23.05 -31.87 -10.04
C ASP A 571 24.58 -31.79 -9.88
N ARG A 572 25.09 -30.64 -9.44
CA ARG A 572 26.50 -30.45 -9.09
C ARG A 572 26.97 -31.36 -7.95
N LEU A 573 26.16 -31.56 -6.90
CA LEU A 573 26.47 -32.49 -5.81
C LEU A 573 26.54 -33.94 -6.28
N LEU A 574 25.81 -34.29 -7.35
CA LEU A 574 25.82 -35.61 -7.99
C LEU A 574 26.94 -35.78 -9.03
N GLY A 575 27.73 -34.72 -9.30
CA GLY A 575 28.83 -34.73 -10.27
C GLY A 575 28.42 -34.36 -11.69
N GLY A 576 27.23 -33.80 -11.90
CA GLY A 576 26.75 -33.30 -13.18
C GLY A 576 27.51 -32.08 -13.68
N THR A 577 27.62 -31.95 -15.00
CA THR A 577 28.06 -30.73 -15.68
C THR A 577 26.86 -29.86 -15.97
N ALA A 578 27.00 -28.54 -15.79
CA ALA A 578 25.92 -27.56 -15.90
C ALA A 578 25.34 -27.46 -17.32
N ASP A 579 24.54 -28.44 -17.71
CA ASP A 579 23.59 -28.28 -18.81
C ASP A 579 22.30 -27.71 -18.22
N ALA A 580 22.03 -26.45 -18.57
CA ALA A 580 20.82 -25.73 -18.21
C ALA A 580 19.61 -26.27 -18.98
N SER A 581 19.24 -27.54 -18.78
CA SER A 581 17.98 -28.06 -19.30
C SER A 581 16.89 -27.93 -18.24
N ASN A 582 16.12 -26.85 -18.36
CA ASN A 582 14.80 -26.55 -17.78
C ASN A 582 14.52 -27.15 -16.38
N PRO A 583 14.58 -26.36 -15.29
CA PRO A 583 14.30 -26.87 -13.94
C PRO A 583 12.90 -27.49 -13.89
N ALA A 584 12.83 -28.76 -13.50
CA ALA A 584 11.56 -29.47 -13.42
C ALA A 584 10.66 -28.78 -12.37
N ARG A 585 9.50 -28.26 -12.79
CA ARG A 585 8.49 -27.67 -11.88
C ARG A 585 7.74 -28.78 -11.13
N ARG A 586 8.47 -29.56 -10.33
CA ARG A 586 7.93 -30.67 -9.54
C ARG A 586 8.47 -30.60 -8.10
N PRO A 587 7.75 -31.20 -7.13
CA PRO A 587 8.30 -31.43 -5.80
C PRO A 587 9.61 -32.23 -5.85
N LEU A 588 10.46 -31.98 -4.87
CA LEU A 588 11.73 -32.71 -4.70
C LEU A 588 11.45 -34.16 -4.29
N THR A 589 12.20 -35.09 -4.85
CA THR A 589 12.23 -36.49 -4.39
C THR A 589 12.92 -36.62 -3.03
N GLU A 590 12.74 -37.75 -2.34
CA GLU A 590 13.42 -38.01 -1.07
C GLU A 590 14.95 -37.92 -1.15
N ILE A 591 15.54 -38.33 -2.28
CA ILE A 591 17.00 -38.23 -2.51
C ILE A 591 17.41 -36.76 -2.66
N GLU A 592 16.64 -35.99 -3.43
CA GLU A 592 16.87 -34.55 -3.63
C GLU A 592 16.70 -33.76 -2.33
N LEU A 593 15.72 -34.10 -1.49
CA LEU A 593 15.53 -33.51 -0.17
C LEU A 593 16.73 -33.77 0.76
N ARG A 594 17.32 -34.97 0.71
CA ARG A 594 18.55 -35.28 1.47
C ARG A 594 19.78 -34.54 0.96
N LEU A 595 19.82 -34.19 -0.33
CA LEU A 595 20.89 -33.37 -0.90
C LEU A 595 20.67 -31.88 -0.57
N ALA A 596 19.44 -31.40 -0.65
CA ALA A 596 19.04 -30.06 -0.25
C ALA A 596 19.35 -29.80 1.23
N SER A 597 19.10 -30.79 2.11
CA SER A 597 19.41 -30.64 3.53
C SER A 597 20.89 -30.38 3.82
N ARG A 598 21.82 -30.80 2.95
CA ARG A 598 23.26 -30.45 3.09
C ARG A 598 23.51 -28.96 2.87
N VAL A 599 22.81 -28.38 1.90
CA VAL A 599 22.87 -26.94 1.58
C VAL A 599 22.24 -26.14 2.72
N THR A 600 21.04 -26.55 3.16
CA THR A 600 20.37 -25.94 4.31
C THR A 600 21.21 -26.06 5.58
N SER A 601 21.81 -27.22 5.86
CA SER A 601 22.67 -27.41 7.05
C SER A 601 23.89 -26.49 7.03
N LEU A 602 24.48 -26.28 5.85
CA LEU A 602 25.59 -25.34 5.68
C LEU A 602 25.14 -23.90 5.97
N PHE A 603 23.97 -23.53 5.45
CA PHE A 603 23.35 -22.22 5.69
C PHE A 603 23.11 -21.98 7.19
N LEU A 604 22.56 -22.98 7.90
CA LEU A 604 22.31 -22.88 9.35
C LEU A 604 23.61 -22.71 10.16
N ASN A 605 24.68 -23.39 9.77
CA ASN A 605 25.98 -23.24 10.43
C ASN A 605 26.54 -21.81 10.26
N GLU A 606 26.44 -21.24 9.07
CA GLU A 606 26.90 -19.87 8.81
C GLU A 606 26.00 -18.82 9.49
N ILE A 607 24.68 -19.07 9.56
CA ILE A 607 23.76 -18.22 10.34
C ILE A 607 24.15 -18.22 11.82
N LYS A 608 24.45 -19.39 12.39
CA LYS A 608 24.89 -19.50 13.78
C LYS A 608 26.13 -18.63 14.05
N ILE A 609 27.09 -18.63 13.13
CA ILE A 609 28.31 -17.81 13.23
C ILE A 609 27.97 -16.32 13.11
N ALA A 610 27.12 -15.93 12.15
CA ALA A 610 26.74 -14.54 11.92
C ALA A 610 26.02 -13.94 13.14
N TRP A 611 25.12 -14.71 13.75
CA TRP A 611 24.33 -14.28 14.89
C TRP A 611 25.07 -14.37 16.23
N MET A 612 26.19 -15.08 16.32
CA MET A 612 26.95 -15.32 17.56
C MET A 612 27.27 -14.05 18.37
N ASN A 613 27.48 -12.90 17.72
CA ASN A 613 27.74 -11.63 18.41
C ASN A 613 26.49 -10.98 19.02
N VAL A 614 25.30 -11.38 18.58
CA VAL A 614 24.00 -10.91 19.08
C VAL A 614 23.42 -11.93 20.07
N ILE A 615 23.40 -13.20 19.67
CA ILE A 615 22.86 -14.32 20.42
C ILE A 615 23.43 -15.64 19.92
N GLU A 616 23.68 -16.56 20.85
CA GLU A 616 24.09 -17.92 20.50
C GLU A 616 22.87 -18.72 20.05
N LEU A 617 22.73 -18.94 18.73
CA LEU A 617 21.64 -19.72 18.15
C LEU A 617 22.01 -21.20 18.07
N SER A 618 21.01 -22.07 18.27
CA SER A 618 21.07 -23.50 17.94
C SER A 618 20.04 -23.84 16.86
N PRO A 619 20.25 -23.41 15.59
CA PRO A 619 19.28 -23.64 14.53
C PRO A 619 19.24 -25.10 14.10
N GLU A 620 18.03 -25.66 14.03
CA GLU A 620 17.74 -27.03 13.59
C GLU A 620 16.56 -27.01 12.61
N ILE A 621 16.63 -27.86 11.57
CA ILE A 621 15.54 -28.02 10.61
C ILE A 621 14.46 -28.88 11.29
N ASP A 622 13.25 -28.33 11.41
CA ASP A 622 12.09 -29.05 11.94
C ASP A 622 11.51 -29.99 10.88
N HIS A 623 11.08 -29.41 9.75
CA HIS A 623 10.62 -30.14 8.59
C HIS A 623 10.74 -29.28 7.31
N VAL A 624 10.60 -29.92 6.15
CA VAL A 624 10.67 -29.28 4.83
C VAL A 624 9.35 -29.50 4.13
N GLU A 625 8.79 -28.42 3.58
CA GLU A 625 7.57 -28.45 2.80
C GLU A 625 7.77 -28.01 1.36
N SER A 626 6.93 -28.55 0.48
CA SER A 626 6.96 -28.20 -0.96
C SER A 626 5.95 -27.12 -1.34
N ASN A 627 4.88 -26.97 -0.55
CA ASN A 627 3.85 -25.98 -0.77
C ASN A 627 3.86 -24.94 0.37
N PRO A 628 4.27 -23.69 0.10
CA PRO A 628 4.40 -22.66 1.13
C PRO A 628 3.04 -22.26 1.73
N GLN A 629 1.93 -22.49 1.01
CA GLN A 629 0.58 -22.13 1.46
C GLN A 629 0.01 -23.08 2.52
N LEU A 630 0.60 -24.27 2.70
CA LEU A 630 0.15 -25.24 3.72
C LEU A 630 0.74 -24.96 5.11
N VAL A 631 1.75 -24.11 5.17
CA VAL A 631 2.49 -23.83 6.39
C VAL A 631 2.09 -22.46 6.92
N GLN A 632 1.60 -22.44 8.16
CA GLN A 632 1.23 -21.22 8.86
C GLN A 632 1.94 -21.16 10.21
N ILE A 633 3.10 -20.53 10.26
CA ILE A 633 3.87 -20.36 11.50
C ILE A 633 3.39 -19.17 12.34
N VAL A 634 2.78 -18.17 11.71
CA VAL A 634 2.25 -16.95 12.34
C VAL A 634 0.96 -16.51 11.62
N PRO A 635 0.13 -15.64 12.23
CA PRO A 635 -1.04 -15.08 11.56
C PRO A 635 -0.68 -14.36 10.24
N PRO A 636 -1.55 -14.35 9.21
CA PRO A 636 -1.25 -13.76 7.90
C PRO A 636 -0.86 -12.27 7.95
N ASN A 637 -1.38 -11.53 8.94
CA ASN A 637 -1.12 -10.11 9.13
C ASN A 637 0.10 -9.83 10.04
N GLU A 638 0.76 -10.87 10.55
CA GLU A 638 1.93 -10.69 11.41
C GLU A 638 3.10 -10.16 10.60
N VAL A 639 3.81 -9.20 11.18
CA VAL A 639 5.00 -8.58 10.57
C VAL A 639 6.16 -9.56 10.60
N ILE A 640 6.83 -9.70 9.48
CA ILE A 640 8.04 -10.49 9.33
C ILE A 640 9.18 -9.63 8.75
N VAL A 641 10.41 -10.04 9.05
CA VAL A 641 11.61 -9.52 8.38
C VAL A 641 12.01 -10.53 7.32
N LEU A 642 12.10 -10.07 6.07
CA LEU A 642 12.53 -10.86 4.93
C LEU A 642 13.95 -10.45 4.53
N ILE A 643 14.85 -11.42 4.48
CA ILE A 643 16.24 -11.23 4.08
C ILE A 643 16.46 -12.02 2.78
N SER A 644 16.67 -11.28 1.69
CA SER A 644 16.71 -11.84 0.34
C SER A 644 18.15 -11.91 -0.16
N PHE A 645 18.58 -13.10 -0.60
CA PHE A 645 19.91 -13.35 -1.14
C PHE A 645 19.82 -13.77 -2.61
N GLU A 646 20.62 -13.12 -3.47
CA GLU A 646 20.84 -13.57 -4.84
C GLU A 646 22.09 -14.46 -4.89
N LEU A 647 21.95 -15.67 -5.42
CA LEU A 647 23.03 -16.61 -5.63
C LEU A 647 23.33 -16.78 -7.11
N THR A 648 24.61 -16.71 -7.47
CA THR A 648 25.11 -16.95 -8.83
C THR A 648 26.09 -18.12 -8.83
N ILE A 649 25.80 -19.16 -9.61
CA ILE A 649 26.60 -20.39 -9.72
C ILE A 649 26.89 -20.65 -11.21
N GLY A 650 28.04 -20.19 -11.70
CA GLY A 650 28.31 -20.16 -13.14
C GLY A 650 27.32 -19.25 -13.85
N ASP A 651 26.53 -19.79 -14.79
CA ASP A 651 25.51 -19.03 -15.55
C ASP A 651 24.11 -19.07 -14.89
N VAL A 652 23.93 -19.84 -13.82
CA VAL A 652 22.65 -19.94 -13.10
C VAL A 652 22.56 -18.85 -12.04
N ARG A 653 21.41 -18.18 -11.98
CA ARG A 653 21.04 -17.22 -10.94
C ARG A 653 19.72 -17.62 -10.29
N GLY A 654 19.61 -17.44 -8.99
CA GLY A 654 18.36 -17.66 -8.26
C GLY A 654 18.35 -17.02 -6.89
N MET A 655 17.16 -16.93 -6.30
CA MET A 655 16.92 -16.28 -5.02
C MET A 655 16.82 -17.30 -3.88
N MET A 656 17.26 -16.89 -2.71
CA MET A 656 17.10 -17.60 -1.44
C MET A 656 16.64 -16.59 -0.40
N ASN A 657 15.57 -16.92 0.34
CA ASN A 657 14.92 -15.96 1.23
C ASN A 657 14.85 -16.52 2.65
N LEU A 658 15.31 -15.73 3.63
CA LEU A 658 15.15 -16.03 5.05
C LEU A 658 14.06 -15.12 5.63
N CYS A 659 12.98 -15.73 6.11
CA CYS A 659 11.89 -15.06 6.80
C CYS A 659 12.01 -15.27 8.32
N ILE A 660 12.03 -14.17 9.06
CA ILE A 660 12.12 -14.13 10.51
C ILE A 660 10.89 -13.39 11.05
N PRO A 661 9.99 -14.08 11.77
CA PRO A 661 8.87 -13.42 12.43
C PRO A 661 9.33 -12.34 13.44
N PHE A 662 8.60 -11.22 13.50
CA PHE A 662 8.98 -10.13 14.39
C PHE A 662 8.98 -10.53 15.87
N ASN A 663 7.97 -11.30 16.30
CA ASN A 663 7.86 -11.82 17.66
C ASN A 663 9.11 -12.61 18.11
N SER A 664 9.81 -13.28 17.18
CA SER A 664 11.05 -14.02 17.47
C SER A 664 12.21 -13.10 17.84
N ILE A 665 12.26 -11.90 17.26
CA ILE A 665 13.36 -10.94 17.45
C ILE A 665 13.02 -9.78 18.39
N GLU A 666 11.75 -9.59 18.74
CA GLU A 666 11.26 -8.50 19.58
C GLU A 666 12.05 -8.38 20.90
N ARG A 667 12.22 -9.49 21.62
CA ARG A 667 12.92 -9.52 22.92
C ARG A 667 14.43 -9.23 22.83
N ILE A 668 15.01 -9.33 21.64
CA ILE A 668 16.44 -9.09 21.40
C ILE A 668 16.69 -7.83 20.58
N GLY A 669 15.63 -7.07 20.28
CA GLY A 669 15.71 -5.82 19.53
C GLY A 669 16.71 -4.82 20.10
N GLY A 670 16.87 -4.76 21.43
CA GLY A 670 17.86 -3.90 22.10
C GLY A 670 19.32 -4.37 21.93
N LYS A 671 19.57 -5.66 21.68
CA LYS A 671 20.91 -6.19 21.37
C LYS A 671 21.29 -5.98 19.91
N LEU A 672 20.30 -6.00 19.02
CA LEU A 672 20.47 -5.72 17.59
C LEU A 672 20.87 -4.26 17.35
N SER A 673 20.32 -3.30 18.11
CA SER A 673 20.69 -1.88 18.01
C SER A 673 22.05 -1.55 18.65
N ALA A 674 22.39 -2.17 19.80
CA ALA A 674 23.64 -1.90 20.52
C ALA A 674 24.92 -2.30 19.75
N ASN A 675 24.84 -3.27 18.84
CA ASN A 675 25.99 -3.79 18.10
C ASN A 675 26.31 -3.03 16.80
N SER A 676 25.51 -2.02 16.43
CA SER A 676 25.66 -1.28 15.15
C SER A 676 26.97 -0.48 15.04
N TRP A 677 27.67 -0.23 16.16
CA TRP A 677 28.92 0.55 16.21
C TRP A 677 30.21 -0.30 16.17
N VAL A 678 30.16 -1.64 16.15
CA VAL A 678 31.35 -2.51 16.35
C VAL A 678 31.69 -3.38 15.14
N THR A 679 31.19 -3.07 13.93
CA THR A 679 31.44 -3.90 12.73
C THR A 679 32.57 -3.40 11.83
N TYR A 680 33.47 -2.55 12.34
CA TYR A 680 34.79 -2.33 11.73
C TYR A 680 35.91 -2.78 12.67
N SER A 681 36.49 -3.93 12.34
CA SER A 681 37.72 -4.52 12.90
C SER A 681 37.68 -5.07 14.33
N LYS A 682 37.41 -6.38 14.47
CA LYS A 682 38.02 -7.18 15.55
C LYS A 682 39.41 -7.65 15.09
N LYS A 683 40.42 -6.78 15.23
CA LYS A 683 41.74 -7.28 15.65
C LYS A 683 41.70 -7.40 17.18
N PRO A 684 42.26 -8.47 17.77
CA PRO A 684 42.31 -8.58 19.23
C PRO A 684 43.03 -7.36 19.82
N SER A 685 42.37 -6.67 20.75
CA SER A 685 42.84 -5.43 21.35
C SER A 685 44.18 -5.65 22.06
N THR A 686 45.20 -4.87 21.70
CA THR A 686 46.50 -4.93 22.36
C THR A 686 46.42 -4.31 23.76
N PRO A 687 47.27 -4.72 24.72
CA PRO A 687 47.33 -4.10 26.06
C PRO A 687 47.50 -2.57 26.02
N GLU A 688 48.18 -2.06 25.01
CA GLU A 688 48.35 -0.62 24.76
C GLU A 688 47.04 0.07 24.35
N SER A 689 46.17 -0.61 23.61
CA SER A 689 44.86 -0.07 23.22
C SER A 689 43.93 0.03 24.42
N VAL A 690 43.98 -0.96 25.32
CA VAL A 690 43.23 -0.94 26.59
C VAL A 690 43.72 0.21 27.47
N GLN A 691 45.04 0.40 27.56
CA GLN A 691 45.62 1.51 28.32
C GLN A 691 45.23 2.87 27.73
N GLN A 692 45.32 3.05 26.40
CA GLN A 692 44.93 4.31 25.75
C GLN A 692 43.43 4.62 25.88
N ILE A 693 42.56 3.62 25.82
CA ILE A 693 41.12 3.80 26.03
C ILE A 693 40.85 4.14 27.50
N SER A 694 41.52 3.47 28.45
CA SER A 694 41.41 3.78 29.88
C SER A 694 41.88 5.20 30.19
N ASP A 695 42.98 5.65 29.58
CA ASP A 695 43.50 7.01 29.75
C ASP A 695 42.55 8.06 29.15
N ARG A 696 41.91 7.76 28.01
CA ARG A 696 40.93 8.67 27.38
C ARG A 696 39.59 8.70 28.12
N LEU A 697 39.11 7.56 28.62
CA LEU A 697 37.89 7.48 29.43
C LEU A 697 38.08 8.13 30.80
N GLY A 698 39.28 8.05 31.39
CA GLY A 698 39.59 8.68 32.68
C GLY A 698 39.44 10.20 32.70
N HIS A 699 39.45 10.85 31.54
CA HIS A 699 39.26 12.30 31.38
C HIS A 699 37.89 12.69 30.82
N SER A 700 36.99 11.72 30.59
CA SER A 700 35.66 12.01 30.07
C SER A 700 34.78 12.66 31.14
N ILE A 701 34.13 13.76 30.78
CA ILE A 701 33.22 14.48 31.67
C ILE A 701 31.89 13.73 31.68
N VAL A 702 31.40 13.41 32.88
CA VAL A 702 30.08 12.79 33.09
C VAL A 702 29.21 13.70 33.93
N GLU A 703 27.92 13.71 33.67
CA GLU A 703 26.94 14.39 34.49
C GLU A 703 26.75 13.63 35.80
N LEU A 704 26.94 14.35 36.91
CA LEU A 704 26.72 13.85 38.25
C LEU A 704 25.59 14.67 38.89
N SER A 705 24.44 14.04 39.09
CA SER A 705 23.25 14.63 39.70
C SER A 705 23.02 14.04 41.09
N VAL A 706 22.52 14.87 42.01
CA VAL A 706 22.20 14.44 43.38
C VAL A 706 20.79 14.85 43.71
N ASP A 707 19.95 13.86 43.98
CA ASP A 707 18.56 14.09 44.33
C ASP A 707 18.45 14.42 45.82
N LEU A 708 18.22 15.71 46.10
CA LEU A 708 18.07 16.20 47.47
C LEU A 708 16.85 15.57 48.14
N ALA A 709 15.69 15.66 47.50
CA ALA A 709 14.45 15.04 47.95
C ALA A 709 13.46 14.90 46.78
N THR A 710 12.50 13.99 46.94
CA THR A 710 11.37 13.80 46.03
C THR A 710 10.09 13.90 46.86
N SER A 711 9.08 14.58 46.35
CA SER A 711 7.78 14.74 47.02
C SER A 711 6.67 14.68 45.98
N GLN A 712 5.47 14.29 46.40
CA GLN A 712 4.27 14.35 45.57
C GLN A 712 3.42 15.56 45.99
N ILE A 713 2.91 16.31 45.01
CA ILE A 713 2.00 17.44 45.24
C ILE A 713 0.77 17.29 44.37
N SER A 714 -0.36 17.83 44.82
CA SER A 714 -1.58 17.81 44.02
C SER A 714 -1.47 18.75 42.81
N THR A 715 -2.20 18.45 41.73
CA THR A 715 -2.22 19.30 40.53
C THR A 715 -2.74 20.71 40.83
N ALA A 716 -3.65 20.85 41.80
CA ALA A 716 -4.17 22.15 42.23
C ALA A 716 -3.08 22.99 42.91
N ASP A 717 -2.29 22.38 43.79
CA ASP A 717 -1.20 23.05 44.49
C ASP A 717 -0.06 23.42 43.53
N LEU A 718 0.26 22.54 42.56
CA LEU A 718 1.26 22.79 41.53
C LEU A 718 0.95 24.06 40.70
N VAL A 719 -0.32 24.23 40.31
CA VAL A 719 -0.77 25.40 39.53
C VAL A 719 -0.77 26.68 40.39
N GLY A 720 -0.92 26.55 41.70
CA GLY A 720 -0.94 27.65 42.65
C GLY A 720 0.42 28.20 43.09
N LEU A 721 1.53 27.52 42.75
CA LEU A 721 2.87 27.86 43.25
C LEU A 721 3.35 29.26 42.79
N ARG A 722 3.91 30.01 43.75
CA ARG A 722 4.51 31.33 43.54
C ARG A 722 5.96 31.34 44.03
N VAL A 723 6.74 32.28 43.49
CA VAL A 723 8.13 32.49 43.91
C VAL A 723 8.15 32.86 45.40
N GLY A 724 8.77 32.01 46.22
CA GLY A 724 8.84 32.16 47.68
C GLY A 724 8.10 31.06 48.46
N ASP A 725 7.29 30.24 47.79
CA ASP A 725 6.59 29.14 48.43
C ASP A 725 7.55 28.04 48.88
N ILE A 726 7.25 27.44 50.03
CA ILE A 726 8.06 26.40 50.66
C ILE A 726 7.42 25.04 50.37
N ILE A 727 8.12 24.19 49.62
CA ILE A 727 7.70 22.81 49.37
C ILE A 727 8.30 21.93 50.48
N THR A 728 7.44 21.33 51.30
CA THR A 728 7.85 20.35 52.30
C THR A 728 8.08 18.98 51.64
N THR A 729 9.15 18.31 52.05
CA THR A 729 9.51 16.98 51.53
C THR A 729 9.50 15.96 52.64
N GLU A 730 9.05 14.74 52.37
CA GLU A 730 8.93 13.67 53.38
C GLU A 730 10.28 13.06 53.81
N LYS A 731 11.37 13.46 53.16
CA LYS A 731 12.72 12.92 53.41
C LYS A 731 13.37 13.59 54.62
N ASP A 732 13.86 12.77 55.55
CA ASP A 732 14.62 13.21 56.71
C ASP A 732 15.94 13.90 56.32
N ILE A 733 16.31 14.97 57.02
CA ILE A 733 17.50 15.80 56.72
C ILE A 733 18.83 15.08 56.95
N HIS A 734 18.84 13.99 57.72
CA HIS A 734 20.01 13.17 58.00
C HIS A 734 20.07 11.90 57.14
N ALA A 735 19.05 11.64 56.32
CA ALA A 735 19.05 10.51 55.41
C ALA A 735 20.07 10.69 54.27
N PRO A 736 20.76 9.62 53.85
CA PRO A 736 21.72 9.71 52.76
C PRO A 736 21.05 10.14 51.45
N LEU A 737 21.72 11.03 50.73
CA LEU A 737 21.38 11.45 49.37
C LEU A 737 21.81 10.38 48.39
N VAL A 738 21.10 10.27 47.27
CA VAL A 738 21.46 9.35 46.18
C VAL A 738 22.14 10.15 45.09
N VAL A 739 23.34 9.71 44.71
CA VAL A 739 24.12 10.29 43.62
C VAL A 739 23.96 9.41 42.40
N SER A 740 23.53 10.04 41.32
CA SER A 740 23.37 9.43 40.00
C SER A 740 24.45 9.94 39.06
N VAL A 741 25.04 9.04 38.28
CA VAL A 741 25.97 9.37 37.20
C VAL A 741 25.27 9.01 35.90
N GLU A 742 25.04 10.00 35.03
CA GLU A 742 24.27 9.82 33.77
C GLU A 742 22.91 9.12 34.02
N GLY A 743 22.19 9.58 35.06
CA GLY A 743 20.89 9.02 35.45
C GLY A 743 20.92 7.66 36.15
N ARG A 744 22.09 6.99 36.28
CA ARG A 744 22.21 5.73 37.02
C ARG A 744 22.67 5.97 38.45
N LYS A 745 21.89 5.50 39.43
CA LYS A 745 22.21 5.58 40.86
C LYS A 745 23.50 4.79 41.15
N LYS A 746 24.53 5.45 41.68
CA LYS A 746 25.84 4.83 41.91
C LYS A 746 26.34 4.95 43.34
N PHE A 747 25.99 6.01 44.06
CA PHE A 747 26.52 6.23 45.40
C PHE A 747 25.46 6.79 46.36
N HIS A 748 25.65 6.53 47.64
CA HIS A 748 25.06 7.33 48.71
C HIS A 748 26.02 8.44 49.12
N ALA A 749 25.47 9.60 49.51
CA ALA A 749 26.26 10.76 49.92
C ALA A 749 25.59 11.58 51.02
N SER A 750 26.37 12.37 51.76
CA SER A 750 25.86 13.35 52.73
C SER A 750 26.07 14.79 52.21
N PRO A 751 25.11 15.71 52.42
CA PRO A 751 25.27 17.11 52.03
C PRO A 751 26.23 17.85 52.97
N GLY A 752 27.00 18.77 52.43
CA GLY A 752 27.92 19.61 53.19
C GLY A 752 28.39 20.84 52.43
N ALA A 753 29.42 21.51 52.94
CA ALA A 753 30.08 22.61 52.25
C ALA A 753 31.59 22.37 52.23
N PHE A 754 32.21 22.52 51.05
CA PHE A 754 33.66 22.41 50.89
C PHE A 754 34.19 23.64 50.18
N LYS A 755 35.16 24.33 50.79
CA LYS A 755 35.77 25.57 50.28
C LYS A 755 34.73 26.64 49.87
N GLY A 756 33.70 26.81 50.69
CA GLY A 756 32.66 27.84 50.49
C GLY A 756 31.62 27.51 49.40
N ARG A 757 31.65 26.31 48.80
CA ARG A 757 30.63 25.82 47.85
C ARG A 757 29.82 24.68 48.47
N LYS A 758 28.55 24.57 48.08
CA LYS A 758 27.71 23.39 48.39
C LYS A 758 28.40 22.15 47.80
N ALA A 759 28.54 21.09 48.60
CA ALA A 759 29.23 19.87 48.23
C ALA A 759 28.47 18.66 48.76
N VAL A 760 28.76 17.48 48.20
CA VAL A 760 28.29 16.21 48.73
C VAL A 760 29.49 15.31 48.99
N GLN A 761 29.49 14.60 50.12
CA GLN A 761 30.52 13.62 50.45
C GLN A 761 29.98 12.24 50.14
N ILE A 762 30.61 11.53 49.20
CA ILE A 762 30.27 10.13 48.90
C ILE A 762 30.58 9.27 50.13
N THR A 763 29.58 8.56 50.64
CA THR A 763 29.70 7.70 51.82
C THR A 763 29.90 6.24 51.44
N GLU A 764 29.12 5.72 50.48
CA GLU A 764 29.20 4.32 50.06
C GLU A 764 28.71 4.12 48.61
N PRO A 765 29.24 3.11 47.87
CA PRO A 765 28.72 2.73 46.56
C PRO A 765 27.45 1.87 46.68
N ILE A 766 26.50 2.10 45.78
CA ILE A 766 25.29 1.29 45.65
C ILE A 766 25.64 0.04 44.84
N VAL A 767 25.62 -1.13 45.48
CA VAL A 767 25.89 -2.43 44.83
C VAL A 767 24.56 -3.04 44.37
N GLU A 768 24.29 -3.03 43.07
CA GLU A 768 23.14 -3.75 42.49
C GLU A 768 23.38 -5.27 42.60
N ARG A 769 22.62 -5.95 43.48
CA ARG A 769 22.59 -7.42 43.51
C ARG A 769 21.64 -7.93 42.43
N HIS A 770 22.17 -8.59 41.40
CA HIS A 770 21.37 -9.39 40.47
C HIS A 770 20.71 -10.56 41.22
N VAL A 771 19.38 -10.55 41.34
CA VAL A 771 18.60 -11.68 41.89
C VAL A 771 18.47 -12.76 40.81
N ALA A 772 19.09 -13.92 41.04
CA ALA A 772 18.89 -15.12 40.25
C ALA A 772 17.57 -15.80 40.67
N VAL A 773 16.63 -15.95 39.73
CA VAL A 773 15.39 -16.71 39.95
C VAL A 773 15.72 -18.20 39.85
N GLY A 774 15.59 -18.91 40.97
CA GLY A 774 15.87 -20.34 41.11
C GLY A 774 14.73 -21.24 40.65
N LYS A 775 15.11 -22.38 40.06
CA LYS A 775 14.30 -23.59 39.92
C LYS A 775 13.78 -24.03 41.30
N GLN A 776 12.47 -24.31 41.41
CA GLN A 776 11.93 -25.20 42.44
C GLN A 776 11.46 -26.49 41.78
N ALA A 777 12.02 -27.60 42.28
CA ALA A 777 11.52 -28.95 42.11
C ALA A 777 10.54 -29.24 43.26
N GLY A 778 9.46 -29.94 42.94
CA GLY A 778 8.43 -30.44 43.84
C GLY A 778 7.39 -31.19 43.03
#